data_AF-A0A1G4MJZ5-F1
#
_entry.id   AF-A0A1G4MJZ5-F1
#
_cell.length_a   1.000
_cell.length_b   1.000
_cell.length_c   1.000
_cell.angle_alpha   90.00
_cell.angle_beta   90.00
_cell.angle_gamma   90.00
#
_symmetry.space_group_name_H-M   'P 1'
#
loop_
_entity.id
_entity.type
_entity.pdbx_description
1 polymer ?
#
loop_
_entity_poly.entity_id
_entity_poly.type
_entity_poly.pdbx_seq_one_letter_code
_entity_poly.pdbx_strand_id
1 'polypeptide(L)'
;MELPTEILAQIVASGLDSFATAKSWCEISPYFKSQVTKNLGIVVVTDLSSPNSEDTLDPLNYNIMSSDLNTVFTNSDQFDAIGVKTFASGYGSILIVIVSDRAFSDPLLTTLTQLTEDLANCAKHTPKNICVLYKTTCNYISKMYFRQFFLSKRLLRLCELHVLGNKNWNETDMCDLDMIFELTYLHDIQTLYSLNIRTMSDKIIAPCLRAIRQLEVTPSIKLDHYLSNCPRILQIEQFKLPSGLGKEPYVLPKCESLTLVNFNPDVRHLKVDGTNVSKELIIMTSQKIEGSTFSNLNFPNITKLKVELPLLTMGEITFSNCLFPQLVYYDCSPSLTLTNWESLVSTGADIDMLKMSISNHRDLWSLKKCPFTVTKKLTITSARPEEVTALLIDDMDLDTDQPGWSNAISFCDRVKLSLRSLWDCIIFQNLILPRISSQCSLCIGINTPGVYQSFSKLYQKEGPDVTELLARWNMHFFNNTFHFYFPSLKTLTLHELADSSSEIIFDMTEKFPSCDVPNQYTDPLVSDPYVTNLAISPSEFRRNSLAGIDSVTARRNSVLKIGGNPSSYYLRKRSSGSYSLGQRPDISKSLLLTRSEDASLASQNFFQFALGDPDNVPETITTTLDILENCLDLRESKAQIQRLEIFLTNINCKDLSIAQILADIYERVIDILHHPILKPSGKFLCKEVDMQLPLVTNNDINFETLLRDLQNFLITKGLVNIQSFRVHESYCNTVLLLRSRVCE
;
A
#
# COMPACT_ATOMS: atom_id res chain seq x y z
N MET A 1 -62.96 6.56 -4.78
CA MET A 1 -63.12 5.09 -4.94
C MET A 1 -62.19 4.47 -3.91
N GLU A 2 -62.73 3.96 -2.81
CA GLU A 2 -61.94 3.33 -1.75
C GLU A 2 -61.64 1.89 -2.17
N LEU A 3 -60.38 1.47 -2.07
CA LEU A 3 -60.00 0.07 -2.33
C LEU A 3 -60.54 -0.82 -1.21
N PRO A 4 -61.14 -1.99 -1.53
CA PRO A 4 -61.56 -2.96 -0.51
C PRO A 4 -60.41 -3.32 0.43
N THR A 5 -60.71 -3.41 1.73
CA THR A 5 -59.74 -3.72 2.79
C THR A 5 -59.02 -5.03 2.58
N GLU A 6 -59.66 -6.01 1.93
CA GLU A 6 -59.11 -7.32 1.62
C GLU A 6 -58.01 -7.22 0.55
N ILE A 7 -58.21 -6.36 -0.45
CA ILE A 7 -57.22 -6.11 -1.52
C ILE A 7 -56.01 -5.39 -0.93
N LEU A 8 -56.24 -4.39 -0.07
CA LEU A 8 -55.17 -3.69 0.63
C LEU A 8 -54.36 -4.62 1.54
N ALA A 9 -55.01 -5.53 2.27
CA ALA A 9 -54.32 -6.53 3.08
C ALA A 9 -53.46 -7.49 2.24
N GLN A 10 -53.95 -7.91 1.07
CA GLN A 10 -53.16 -8.73 0.13
C GLN A 10 -51.97 -7.98 -0.45
N ILE A 11 -52.11 -6.68 -0.77
CA ILE A 11 -51.01 -5.83 -1.23
C ILE A 11 -49.94 -5.73 -0.15
N VAL A 12 -50.34 -5.47 1.10
CA VAL A 12 -49.41 -5.42 2.24
C VAL A 12 -48.66 -6.73 2.40
N ALA A 13 -49.38 -7.87 2.42
CA ALA A 13 -48.76 -9.19 2.57
C ALA A 13 -47.81 -9.54 1.42
N SER A 14 -48.13 -9.10 0.20
CA SER A 14 -47.30 -9.33 -0.99
C SER A 14 -46.06 -8.44 -1.02
N GLY A 15 -46.11 -7.25 -0.41
CA GLY A 15 -44.99 -6.31 -0.29
C GLY A 15 -44.02 -6.59 0.88
N LEU A 16 -44.15 -7.75 1.55
CA LEU A 16 -43.25 -8.18 2.62
C LEU A 16 -41.97 -8.85 2.10
N ASP A 17 -41.65 -8.67 0.83
CA ASP A 17 -40.34 -8.96 0.24
C ASP A 17 -39.38 -7.75 0.32
N SER A 18 -39.83 -6.62 0.87
CA SER A 18 -38.99 -5.44 1.08
C SER A 18 -39.15 -4.87 2.49
N PHE A 19 -38.03 -4.67 3.19
CA PHE A 19 -37.97 -4.01 4.50
C PHE A 19 -38.51 -2.59 4.43
N ALA A 20 -38.09 -1.81 3.43
CA ALA A 20 -38.52 -0.42 3.27
C ALA A 20 -40.05 -0.32 3.05
N THR A 21 -40.60 -1.23 2.25
CA THR A 21 -42.04 -1.29 1.97
C THR A 21 -42.82 -1.69 3.22
N ALA A 22 -42.38 -2.74 3.93
CA ALA A 22 -43.02 -3.20 5.17
C ALA A 22 -43.02 -2.09 6.24
N LYS A 23 -41.88 -1.39 6.40
CA LYS A 23 -41.76 -0.27 7.33
C LYS A 23 -42.71 0.87 6.98
N SER A 24 -42.77 1.25 5.70
CA SER A 24 -43.66 2.32 5.23
C SER A 24 -45.14 2.00 5.51
N TRP A 25 -45.56 0.74 5.31
CA TRP A 25 -46.93 0.32 5.65
C TRP A 25 -47.25 0.49 7.14
N CYS A 26 -46.30 0.16 8.02
CA CYS A 26 -46.48 0.36 9.46
C CYS A 26 -46.60 1.82 9.87
N GLU A 27 -45.92 2.74 9.16
CA GLU A 27 -45.97 4.18 9.43
C GLU A 27 -47.28 4.83 8.98
N ILE A 28 -47.96 4.27 7.97
CA ILE A 28 -49.21 4.83 7.42
C ILE A 28 -50.39 4.65 8.40
N SER A 29 -50.57 3.47 8.99
CA SER A 29 -51.73 3.17 9.84
C SER A 29 -51.53 1.95 10.75
N PRO A 30 -52.11 1.95 11.98
CA PRO A 30 -52.14 0.78 12.85
C PRO A 30 -52.76 -0.47 12.22
N TYR A 31 -53.74 -0.30 11.31
CA TYR A 31 -54.36 -1.42 10.61
C TYR A 31 -53.33 -2.17 9.74
N PHE A 32 -52.52 -1.45 8.97
CA PHE A 32 -51.47 -2.03 8.14
C PHE A 32 -50.33 -2.60 8.98
N LYS A 33 -49.97 -1.92 10.08
CA LYS A 33 -49.03 -2.49 11.07
C LYS A 33 -49.49 -3.87 11.55
N SER A 34 -50.78 -4.03 11.87
CA SER A 34 -51.34 -5.34 12.27
C SER A 34 -51.23 -6.41 11.17
N GLN A 35 -51.41 -6.03 9.90
CA GLN A 35 -51.22 -6.95 8.78
C GLN A 35 -49.75 -7.33 8.59
N VAL A 36 -48.81 -6.39 8.75
CA VAL A 36 -47.37 -6.66 8.70
C VAL A 36 -46.99 -7.61 9.84
N THR A 37 -47.36 -7.31 11.08
CA THR A 37 -47.01 -8.15 12.25
C THR A 37 -47.60 -9.55 12.17
N LYS A 38 -48.73 -9.74 11.49
CA LYS A 38 -49.35 -11.05 11.30
C LYS A 38 -48.59 -11.94 10.30
N ASN A 39 -47.91 -11.35 9.32
CA ASN A 39 -47.35 -12.07 8.18
C ASN A 39 -45.81 -12.04 8.11
N LEU A 40 -45.16 -11.14 8.85
CA LEU A 40 -43.71 -11.00 8.94
C LEU A 40 -43.20 -11.46 10.32
N GLY A 41 -42.35 -12.48 10.34
CA GLY A 41 -41.60 -12.89 11.53
C GLY A 41 -40.25 -12.20 11.59
N ILE A 42 -39.86 -11.70 12.76
CA ILE A 42 -38.57 -11.02 13.00
C ILE A 42 -37.71 -11.90 13.92
N VAL A 43 -36.51 -12.24 13.47
CA VAL A 43 -35.52 -12.99 14.25
C VAL A 43 -34.33 -12.07 14.51
N VAL A 44 -34.10 -11.73 15.78
CA VAL A 44 -33.00 -10.85 16.21
C VAL A 44 -31.89 -11.71 16.78
N VAL A 45 -30.73 -11.70 16.12
CA VAL A 45 -29.51 -12.43 16.49
C VAL A 45 -28.49 -11.43 17.05
N THR A 46 -28.21 -11.52 18.33
CA THR A 46 -27.15 -10.73 18.98
C THR A 46 -25.86 -11.51 19.04
N ASP A 47 -24.78 -10.94 18.50
CA ASP A 47 -23.43 -11.52 18.46
C ASP A 47 -22.44 -10.53 19.07
N LEU A 48 -22.63 -10.25 20.35
CA LEU A 48 -21.91 -9.21 21.08
C LEU A 48 -20.86 -9.83 22.00
N SER A 49 -19.65 -9.26 22.02
CA SER A 49 -18.58 -9.64 22.95
C SER A 49 -18.90 -9.25 24.39
N SER A 50 -19.71 -8.20 24.58
CA SER A 50 -20.16 -7.72 25.89
C SER A 50 -21.69 -7.57 25.95
N PRO A 51 -22.35 -8.13 26.99
CA PRO A 51 -23.81 -8.14 27.08
C PRO A 51 -24.44 -6.77 27.43
N ASN A 52 -23.64 -5.75 27.77
CA ASN A 52 -24.14 -4.46 28.28
C ASN A 52 -24.31 -3.37 27.19
N SER A 53 -24.32 -3.72 25.90
CA SER A 53 -24.41 -2.75 24.79
C SER A 53 -25.84 -2.60 24.20
N GLU A 54 -26.84 -2.53 25.08
CA GLU A 54 -28.27 -2.47 24.72
C GLU A 54 -28.65 -1.28 23.82
N ASP A 55 -27.92 -0.15 23.91
CA ASP A 55 -28.16 1.07 23.12
C ASP A 55 -28.02 0.89 21.59
N THR A 56 -27.57 -0.28 21.12
CA THR A 56 -27.23 -0.50 19.71
C THR A 56 -28.22 -1.36 18.93
N LEU A 57 -29.30 -1.84 19.55
CA LEU A 57 -30.13 -2.92 18.99
C LEU A 57 -31.13 -2.52 17.90
N ASP A 58 -31.33 -1.25 17.55
CA ASP A 58 -32.39 -0.84 16.61
C ASP A 58 -31.88 -0.33 15.24
N PRO A 59 -31.25 -1.18 14.39
CA PRO A 59 -30.87 -0.79 13.04
C PRO A 59 -32.10 -0.42 12.22
N LEU A 60 -32.04 0.76 11.58
CA LEU A 60 -33.08 1.29 10.69
C LEU A 60 -34.48 1.40 11.32
N ASN A 61 -34.59 1.37 12.66
CA ASN A 61 -35.86 1.47 13.38
C ASN A 61 -36.84 0.33 13.03
N TYR A 62 -36.34 -0.92 13.00
CA TYR A 62 -37.17 -2.09 12.68
C TYR A 62 -38.24 -2.34 13.75
N ASN A 63 -38.02 -1.82 14.97
CA ASN A 63 -38.95 -1.94 16.10
C ASN A 63 -40.36 -1.38 15.80
N ILE A 64 -40.49 -0.49 14.82
CA ILE A 64 -41.82 -0.02 14.36
C ILE A 64 -42.68 -1.20 13.86
N MET A 65 -42.06 -2.26 13.34
CA MET A 65 -42.72 -3.47 12.81
C MET A 65 -42.73 -4.64 13.80
N SER A 66 -42.13 -4.48 14.98
CA SER A 66 -42.05 -5.53 16.01
C SER A 66 -43.27 -5.49 16.94
N SER A 67 -43.54 -6.67 17.50
CA SER A 67 -44.48 -6.96 18.57
C SER A 67 -44.01 -8.24 19.27
N ASP A 68 -44.51 -8.48 20.48
CA ASP A 68 -44.17 -9.68 21.28
C ASP A 68 -44.54 -11.00 20.58
N LEU A 69 -45.44 -10.96 19.60
CA LEU A 69 -45.92 -12.15 18.89
C LEU A 69 -45.09 -12.49 17.65
N ASN A 70 -44.50 -11.48 16.99
CA ASN A 70 -43.81 -11.62 15.72
C ASN A 70 -42.31 -11.33 15.80
N THR A 71 -41.74 -11.32 17.01
CA THR A 71 -40.31 -11.09 17.22
C THR A 71 -39.75 -12.13 18.18
N VAL A 72 -38.61 -12.73 17.83
CA VAL A 72 -37.85 -13.61 18.71
C VAL A 72 -36.41 -13.11 18.82
N PHE A 73 -35.88 -13.08 20.04
CA PHE A 73 -34.50 -12.71 20.32
C PHE A 73 -33.68 -13.97 20.61
N THR A 74 -32.48 -14.04 20.05
CA THR A 74 -31.55 -15.14 20.27
C THR A 74 -30.11 -14.64 20.27
N ASN A 75 -29.25 -15.31 21.02
CA ASN A 75 -27.84 -15.01 21.10
C ASN A 75 -27.06 -16.04 20.28
N SER A 76 -26.07 -15.60 19.49
CA SER A 76 -25.26 -16.49 18.65
C SER A 76 -24.50 -17.56 19.47
N ASP A 77 -24.08 -17.24 20.69
CA ASP A 77 -23.40 -18.16 21.61
C ASP A 77 -24.37 -19.15 22.29
N GLN A 78 -25.67 -18.84 22.32
CA GLN A 78 -26.73 -19.62 22.98
C GLN A 78 -27.97 -19.76 22.08
N PHE A 79 -27.76 -20.25 20.86
CA PHE A 79 -28.82 -20.31 19.86
C PHE A 79 -29.90 -21.35 20.20
N ASP A 80 -31.14 -20.90 20.45
CA ASP A 80 -32.31 -21.76 20.65
C ASP A 80 -32.90 -22.19 19.29
N ALA A 81 -32.31 -23.22 18.70
CA ALA A 81 -32.74 -23.74 17.41
C ALA A 81 -34.22 -24.20 17.40
N ILE A 82 -34.70 -24.80 18.49
CA ILE A 82 -36.06 -25.36 18.53
C ILE A 82 -37.10 -24.25 18.61
N GLY A 83 -36.89 -23.26 19.49
CA GLY A 83 -37.78 -22.11 19.62
C GLY A 83 -37.84 -21.30 18.34
N VAL A 84 -36.68 -20.98 17.75
CA VAL A 84 -36.59 -20.18 16.53
C VAL A 84 -37.21 -20.92 15.33
N LYS A 85 -37.02 -22.23 15.19
CA LYS A 85 -37.67 -23.04 14.15
C LYS A 85 -39.18 -23.02 14.28
N THR A 86 -39.69 -23.23 15.50
CA THR A 86 -41.13 -23.25 15.78
C THR A 86 -41.74 -21.90 15.43
N PHE A 87 -41.12 -20.81 15.88
CA PHE A 87 -41.50 -19.45 15.55
C PHE A 87 -41.50 -19.20 14.03
N ALA A 88 -40.40 -19.49 13.35
CA ALA A 88 -40.22 -19.19 11.93
C ALA A 88 -41.15 -19.99 11.02
N SER A 89 -41.69 -21.13 11.48
CA SER A 89 -42.67 -21.91 10.75
C SER A 89 -44.00 -21.17 10.53
N GLY A 90 -44.35 -20.23 11.43
CA GLY A 90 -45.61 -19.49 11.40
C GLY A 90 -45.70 -18.35 10.38
N TYR A 91 -44.58 -17.96 9.75
CA TYR A 91 -44.50 -16.75 8.92
C TYR A 91 -44.04 -17.03 7.49
N GLY A 92 -44.64 -16.36 6.49
CA GLY A 92 -44.26 -16.50 5.08
C GLY A 92 -43.04 -15.65 4.69
N SER A 93 -42.88 -14.50 5.34
CA SER A 93 -41.71 -13.61 5.21
C SER A 93 -40.97 -13.55 6.53
N ILE A 94 -39.63 -13.50 6.47
CA ILE A 94 -38.76 -13.42 7.64
C ILE A 94 -37.79 -12.25 7.48
N LEU A 95 -37.71 -11.41 8.51
CA LEU A 95 -36.67 -10.40 8.69
C LEU A 95 -35.66 -10.91 9.72
N ILE A 96 -34.40 -11.06 9.31
CA ILE A 96 -33.31 -11.44 10.21
C ILE A 96 -32.52 -10.18 10.55
N VAL A 97 -32.48 -9.80 11.82
CA VAL A 97 -31.70 -8.66 12.32
C VAL A 97 -30.48 -9.20 13.04
N ILE A 98 -29.29 -8.86 12.56
CA ILE A 98 -28.01 -9.30 13.11
C ILE A 98 -27.29 -8.07 13.64
N VAL A 99 -26.88 -8.11 14.89
CA VAL A 99 -26.05 -7.08 15.50
C VAL A 99 -24.78 -7.75 16.02
N SER A 100 -23.64 -7.39 15.44
CA SER A 100 -22.34 -7.94 15.81
C SER A 100 -21.30 -6.84 16.05
N ASP A 101 -20.50 -7.02 17.10
CA ASP A 101 -19.30 -6.21 17.35
C ASP A 101 -18.00 -6.99 17.07
N ARG A 102 -18.13 -8.28 16.70
CA ARG A 102 -16.99 -9.19 16.55
C ARG A 102 -16.43 -9.11 15.13
N ALA A 103 -15.11 -9.01 15.02
CA ALA A 103 -14.41 -9.04 13.74
C ALA A 103 -14.43 -10.44 13.07
N PHE A 104 -14.82 -11.50 13.78
CA PHE A 104 -15.23 -12.79 13.21
C PHE A 104 -15.90 -13.61 14.32
N SER A 105 -17.03 -14.24 14.01
CA SER A 105 -17.79 -15.09 14.93
C SER A 105 -18.18 -16.43 14.30
N ASP A 106 -17.52 -17.51 14.76
CA ASP A 106 -17.93 -18.90 14.49
C ASP A 106 -19.33 -19.24 15.05
N PRO A 107 -19.70 -18.77 16.27
CA PRO A 107 -21.05 -18.93 16.78
C PRO A 107 -22.11 -18.31 15.86
N LEU A 108 -21.85 -17.12 15.32
CA LEU A 108 -22.75 -16.48 14.36
C LEU A 108 -22.86 -17.27 13.06
N LEU A 109 -21.74 -17.75 12.51
CA LEU A 109 -21.75 -18.61 11.32
C LEU A 109 -22.61 -19.86 11.52
N THR A 110 -22.44 -20.52 12.67
CA THR A 110 -23.18 -21.73 13.02
C THR A 110 -24.67 -21.44 13.17
N THR A 111 -25.00 -20.36 13.88
CA THR A 111 -26.38 -19.87 14.08
C THR A 111 -27.08 -19.60 12.76
N LEU A 112 -26.44 -18.84 11.85
CA LEU A 112 -27.01 -18.51 10.55
C LEU A 112 -27.16 -19.74 9.65
N THR A 113 -26.23 -20.69 9.73
CA THR A 113 -26.32 -21.98 9.01
C THR A 113 -27.54 -22.76 9.47
N GLN A 114 -27.68 -22.98 10.78
CA GLN A 114 -28.81 -23.71 11.36
C GLN A 114 -30.14 -23.01 11.08
N LEU A 115 -30.22 -21.70 11.26
CA LEU A 115 -31.40 -20.89 10.95
C LEU A 115 -31.81 -21.05 9.48
N THR A 116 -30.85 -21.01 8.55
CA THR A 116 -31.13 -21.18 7.13
C THR A 116 -31.73 -22.55 6.84
N GLU A 117 -31.15 -23.62 7.41
CA GLU A 117 -31.63 -24.99 7.22
C GLU A 117 -33.05 -25.15 7.76
N ASP A 118 -33.33 -24.60 8.94
CA ASP A 118 -34.67 -24.65 9.52
C ASP A 118 -35.69 -23.87 8.69
N LEU A 119 -35.33 -22.68 8.19
CA LEU A 119 -36.16 -21.91 7.27
C LEU A 119 -36.45 -22.65 5.96
N ALA A 120 -35.42 -23.27 5.37
CA ALA A 120 -35.55 -24.04 4.14
C ALA A 120 -36.44 -25.28 4.33
N ASN A 121 -36.30 -25.99 5.46
CA ASN A 121 -37.11 -27.16 5.80
C ASN A 121 -38.60 -26.81 6.01
N CYS A 122 -38.90 -25.58 6.43
CA CYS A 122 -40.27 -25.08 6.55
C CYS A 122 -40.88 -24.64 5.21
N ALA A 123 -40.10 -24.47 4.14
CA ALA A 123 -40.54 -23.91 2.86
C ALA A 123 -41.03 -24.97 1.83
N LYS A 124 -41.81 -25.97 2.28
CA LYS A 124 -42.13 -27.19 1.49
C LYS A 124 -42.84 -26.97 0.15
N HIS A 125 -43.59 -25.88 -0.03
CA HIS A 125 -44.39 -25.63 -1.25
C HIS A 125 -44.24 -24.22 -1.84
N THR A 126 -43.84 -23.23 -1.04
CA THR A 126 -43.62 -21.86 -1.48
C THR A 126 -42.35 -21.32 -0.83
N PRO A 127 -41.45 -20.68 -1.61
CA PRO A 127 -40.23 -20.13 -1.05
C PRO A 127 -40.57 -19.02 -0.05
N LYS A 128 -39.88 -19.00 1.08
CA LYS A 128 -40.00 -17.92 2.07
C LYS A 128 -39.19 -16.71 1.62
N ASN A 129 -39.75 -15.51 1.79
CA ASN A 129 -39.04 -14.26 1.53
C ASN A 129 -38.13 -13.93 2.71
N ILE A 130 -36.84 -13.70 2.44
CA ILE A 130 -35.84 -13.41 3.47
C ILE A 130 -35.27 -12.02 3.24
N CYS A 131 -35.40 -11.16 4.25
CA CYS A 131 -34.68 -9.89 4.35
C CYS A 131 -33.69 -9.94 5.51
N VAL A 132 -32.52 -9.33 5.37
CA VAL A 132 -31.49 -9.29 6.42
C VAL A 132 -31.05 -7.86 6.69
N LEU A 133 -31.02 -7.47 7.97
CA LEU A 133 -30.32 -6.28 8.46
C LEU A 133 -29.08 -6.75 9.21
N TYR A 134 -27.90 -6.37 8.75
CA TYR A 134 -26.62 -6.70 9.37
C TYR A 134 -25.94 -5.43 9.85
N LYS A 135 -25.94 -5.20 11.16
CA LYS A 135 -25.24 -4.07 11.80
C LYS A 135 -23.92 -4.55 12.35
N THR A 136 -22.83 -3.91 11.93
CA THR A 136 -21.47 -4.17 12.42
C THR A 136 -20.80 -2.88 12.86
N THR A 137 -20.19 -2.91 14.05
CA THR A 137 -19.43 -1.76 14.58
C THR A 137 -17.97 -1.77 14.12
N CYS A 138 -17.47 -2.91 13.65
CA CYS A 138 -16.09 -3.14 13.24
C CYS A 138 -15.90 -3.23 11.71
N ASN A 139 -16.95 -2.97 10.91
CA ASN A 139 -16.91 -3.06 9.45
C ASN A 139 -16.40 -4.42 8.95
N TYR A 140 -16.84 -5.49 9.61
CA TYR A 140 -16.56 -6.85 9.21
C TYR A 140 -17.83 -7.56 8.74
N ILE A 141 -17.77 -8.18 7.57
CA ILE A 141 -18.78 -9.13 7.12
C ILE A 141 -18.11 -10.20 6.26
N SER A 142 -18.40 -11.46 6.53
CA SER A 142 -17.84 -12.58 5.78
C SER A 142 -18.91 -13.19 4.89
N LYS A 143 -18.58 -13.40 3.61
CA LYS A 143 -19.46 -14.15 2.69
C LYS A 143 -19.81 -15.55 3.17
N MET A 144 -19.00 -16.12 4.09
CA MET A 144 -19.30 -17.43 4.68
C MET A 144 -20.60 -17.42 5.49
N TYR A 145 -20.95 -16.30 6.12
CA TYR A 145 -22.21 -16.15 6.86
C TYR A 145 -23.44 -16.37 5.99
N PHE A 146 -23.32 -16.09 4.69
CA PHE A 146 -24.42 -16.21 3.74
C PHE A 146 -24.32 -17.44 2.81
N ARG A 147 -23.31 -18.29 3.02
CA ARG A 147 -23.06 -19.45 2.15
C ARG A 147 -24.24 -20.43 2.15
N GLN A 148 -24.80 -20.74 3.32
CA GLN A 148 -25.92 -21.68 3.41
C GLN A 148 -27.19 -21.10 2.77
N PHE A 149 -27.41 -19.79 2.88
CA PHE A 149 -28.52 -19.10 2.19
C PHE A 149 -28.39 -19.25 0.68
N PHE A 150 -27.17 -19.07 0.14
CA PHE A 150 -26.91 -19.29 -1.28
C PHE A 150 -27.21 -20.73 -1.73
N LEU A 151 -26.81 -21.73 -0.93
CA LEU A 151 -27.09 -23.14 -1.24
C LEU A 151 -28.58 -23.48 -1.21
N SER A 152 -29.36 -22.73 -0.42
CA SER A 152 -30.80 -22.95 -0.21
C SER A 152 -31.70 -22.07 -1.11
N LYS A 153 -31.15 -21.39 -2.12
CA LYS A 153 -31.88 -20.48 -3.05
C LYS A 153 -33.09 -21.08 -3.76
N ARG A 154 -33.20 -22.41 -3.84
CA ARG A 154 -34.40 -23.08 -4.41
C ARG A 154 -35.61 -23.02 -3.46
N LEU A 155 -35.36 -22.89 -2.16
CA LEU A 155 -36.36 -22.94 -1.09
C LEU A 155 -36.55 -21.57 -0.42
N LEU A 156 -35.60 -20.65 -0.61
CA LEU A 156 -35.60 -19.32 -0.02
C LEU A 156 -35.46 -18.27 -1.13
N ARG A 157 -36.30 -17.23 -1.09
CA ARG A 157 -36.14 -16.03 -1.91
C ARG A 157 -35.38 -15.00 -1.09
N LEU A 158 -34.15 -14.68 -1.49
CA LEU A 158 -33.28 -13.72 -0.80
C LEU A 158 -33.55 -12.32 -1.36
N CYS A 159 -34.40 -11.56 -0.69
CA CYS A 159 -34.95 -10.33 -1.24
C CYS A 159 -34.04 -9.12 -0.99
N GLU A 160 -33.81 -8.76 0.29
CA GLU A 160 -33.03 -7.56 0.65
C GLU A 160 -31.95 -7.86 1.69
N LEU A 161 -30.77 -7.27 1.53
CA LEU A 161 -29.70 -7.22 2.53
C LEU A 161 -29.34 -5.75 2.80
N HIS A 162 -29.43 -5.32 4.05
CA HIS A 162 -28.92 -4.03 4.49
C HIS A 162 -27.71 -4.27 5.38
N VAL A 163 -26.54 -3.77 4.97
CA VAL A 163 -25.34 -3.80 5.81
C VAL A 163 -25.11 -2.39 6.35
N LEU A 164 -25.09 -2.24 7.67
CA LEU A 164 -24.85 -0.99 8.37
C LEU A 164 -23.47 -1.05 9.02
N GLY A 165 -22.54 -0.28 8.43
CA GLY A 165 -21.19 -0.13 8.95
C GLY A 165 -21.06 1.02 9.95
N ASN A 166 -19.85 1.16 10.46
CA ASN A 166 -19.38 2.30 11.22
C ASN A 166 -18.73 3.32 10.27
N LYS A 167 -19.11 4.60 10.39
CA LYS A 167 -18.63 5.70 9.54
C LYS A 167 -17.13 5.94 9.66
N ASN A 168 -16.51 5.52 10.77
CA ASN A 168 -15.09 5.67 11.01
C ASN A 168 -14.32 4.67 10.14
N TRP A 169 -13.86 5.17 8.99
CA TRP A 169 -13.07 4.42 8.02
C TRP A 169 -11.73 3.99 8.62
N ASN A 170 -11.44 2.69 8.55
CA ASN A 170 -10.11 2.14 8.83
C ASN A 170 -9.61 1.35 7.60
N GLU A 171 -8.28 1.31 7.39
CA GLU A 171 -7.67 0.47 6.35
C GLU A 171 -7.89 -1.04 6.57
N THR A 172 -8.41 -1.42 7.73
CA THR A 172 -8.73 -2.79 8.12
C THR A 172 -10.21 -3.14 7.93
N ASP A 173 -10.99 -2.38 7.16
CA ASP A 173 -12.36 -2.75 6.82
C ASP A 173 -12.36 -4.06 6.01
N MET A 174 -13.08 -5.08 6.49
CA MET A 174 -13.02 -6.46 5.99
C MET A 174 -14.40 -6.97 5.58
N CYS A 175 -15.06 -6.19 4.73
CA CYS A 175 -16.35 -6.56 4.14
C CYS A 175 -16.16 -7.41 2.87
N ASP A 176 -16.44 -8.71 2.96
CA ASP A 176 -16.44 -9.67 1.85
C ASP A 176 -17.90 -10.04 1.48
N LEU A 177 -18.34 -9.62 0.30
CA LEU A 177 -19.72 -9.77 -0.16
C LEU A 177 -19.84 -10.63 -1.41
N ASP A 178 -20.68 -11.66 -1.33
CA ASP A 178 -21.25 -12.33 -2.49
C ASP A 178 -22.62 -11.71 -2.79
N MET A 179 -22.82 -11.20 -4.02
CA MET A 179 -24.12 -10.72 -4.46
C MET A 179 -25.06 -11.90 -4.65
N ILE A 180 -25.87 -12.16 -3.62
CA ILE A 180 -26.84 -13.26 -3.60
C ILE A 180 -28.28 -12.82 -3.33
N PHE A 181 -28.47 -11.63 -2.77
CA PHE A 181 -29.77 -10.99 -2.55
C PHE A 181 -30.15 -10.18 -3.80
N GLU A 182 -31.45 -10.09 -4.08
CA GLU A 182 -31.97 -9.28 -5.19
C GLU A 182 -31.57 -7.80 -5.05
N LEU A 183 -31.59 -7.28 -3.81
CA LEU A 183 -31.14 -5.93 -3.47
C LEU A 183 -30.19 -5.96 -2.27
N THR A 184 -29.03 -5.33 -2.39
CA THR A 184 -28.09 -5.11 -1.28
C THR A 184 -27.83 -3.62 -1.08
N TYR A 185 -28.11 -3.11 0.11
CA TYR A 185 -27.83 -1.74 0.52
C TYR A 185 -26.62 -1.71 1.46
N LEU A 186 -25.63 -0.89 1.14
CA LEU A 186 -24.50 -0.62 2.02
C LEU A 186 -24.63 0.78 2.61
N HIS A 187 -24.85 0.85 3.92
CA HIS A 187 -24.97 2.08 4.69
C HIS A 187 -23.66 2.34 5.41
N ASP A 188 -23.09 3.53 5.19
CA ASP A 188 -21.88 4.00 5.86
C ASP A 188 -20.62 3.13 5.68
N ILE A 189 -20.61 2.21 4.72
CA ILE A 189 -19.44 1.44 4.32
C ILE A 189 -18.72 2.16 3.17
N GLN A 190 -17.46 2.50 3.37
CA GLN A 190 -16.63 3.19 2.37
C GLN A 190 -15.73 2.24 1.56
N THR A 191 -15.38 1.09 2.14
CA THR A 191 -14.45 0.13 1.52
C THR A 191 -15.02 -1.28 1.55
N LEU A 192 -14.90 -2.00 0.45
CA LEU A 192 -15.14 -3.44 0.38
C LEU A 192 -13.82 -4.18 0.19
N TYR A 193 -13.59 -5.21 0.99
CA TYR A 193 -12.46 -6.12 0.78
C TYR A 193 -12.67 -6.95 -0.49
N SER A 194 -13.85 -7.54 -0.67
CA SER A 194 -14.18 -8.24 -1.92
C SER A 194 -15.65 -8.16 -2.27
N LEU A 195 -15.93 -8.06 -3.56
CA LEU A 195 -17.28 -8.05 -4.14
C LEU A 195 -17.36 -9.03 -5.30
N ASN A 196 -18.22 -10.03 -5.18
CA ASN A 196 -18.43 -11.04 -6.23
C ASN A 196 -19.82 -10.87 -6.87
N ILE A 197 -19.84 -10.53 -8.16
CA ILE A 197 -21.06 -10.29 -8.93
C ILE A 197 -21.30 -11.47 -9.88
N ARG A 198 -22.43 -12.17 -9.70
CA ARG A 198 -22.73 -13.41 -10.46
C ARG A 198 -23.84 -13.23 -11.48
N THR A 199 -24.81 -12.35 -11.21
CA THR A 199 -26.00 -12.15 -12.04
C THR A 199 -26.29 -10.67 -12.26
N MET A 200 -26.96 -10.32 -13.36
CA MET A 200 -27.40 -8.95 -13.65
C MET A 200 -28.70 -8.56 -12.92
N SER A 201 -29.43 -9.54 -12.38
CA SER A 201 -30.70 -9.29 -11.68
C SER A 201 -30.47 -8.65 -10.32
N ASP A 202 -29.40 -9.05 -9.65
CA ASP A 202 -29.04 -8.57 -8.33
C ASP A 202 -28.54 -7.12 -8.44
N LYS A 203 -28.84 -6.28 -7.44
CA LYS A 203 -28.42 -4.88 -7.42
C LYS A 203 -27.74 -4.52 -6.13
N ILE A 204 -26.68 -3.73 -6.23
CA ILE A 204 -26.02 -3.10 -5.09
C ILE A 204 -26.32 -1.60 -5.09
N ILE A 205 -26.63 -1.04 -3.92
CA ILE A 205 -26.85 0.39 -3.71
C ILE A 205 -25.91 0.82 -2.58
N ALA A 206 -24.84 1.52 -2.95
CA ALA A 206 -23.77 1.89 -2.03
C ALA A 206 -23.27 3.32 -2.31
N PRO A 207 -24.03 4.35 -1.90
CA PRO A 207 -23.73 5.75 -2.25
C PRO A 207 -22.43 6.29 -1.64
N CYS A 208 -21.97 5.69 -0.54
CA CYS A 208 -20.75 6.07 0.16
C CYS A 208 -19.51 5.23 -0.22
N LEU A 209 -19.67 4.21 -1.07
CA LEU A 209 -18.58 3.31 -1.45
C LEU A 209 -17.52 4.06 -2.26
N ARG A 210 -16.27 4.04 -1.78
CA ARG A 210 -15.11 4.72 -2.39
C ARG A 210 -14.09 3.73 -2.96
N ALA A 211 -13.90 2.57 -2.32
CA ALA A 211 -12.88 1.62 -2.74
C ALA A 211 -13.41 0.17 -2.73
N ILE A 212 -12.97 -0.60 -3.73
CA ILE A 212 -13.16 -2.06 -3.79
C ILE A 212 -11.78 -2.69 -3.96
N ARG A 213 -11.33 -3.47 -2.97
CA ARG A 213 -10.02 -4.12 -3.05
C ARG A 213 -10.01 -5.26 -4.06
N GLN A 214 -11.04 -6.10 -4.06
CA GLN A 214 -11.16 -7.21 -4.99
C GLN A 214 -12.54 -7.26 -5.65
N LEU A 215 -12.57 -7.29 -6.98
CA LEU A 215 -13.79 -7.34 -7.75
C LEU A 215 -13.77 -8.55 -8.71
N GLU A 216 -14.69 -9.48 -8.49
CA GLU A 216 -14.89 -10.65 -9.35
C GLU A 216 -16.26 -10.60 -10.02
N VAL A 217 -16.29 -10.82 -11.33
CA VAL A 217 -17.49 -10.60 -12.14
C VAL A 217 -17.63 -11.71 -13.18
N THR A 218 -18.85 -12.17 -13.43
CA THR A 218 -19.15 -13.11 -14.51
C THR A 218 -19.21 -12.41 -15.89
N PRO A 219 -18.95 -13.10 -17.01
CA PRO A 219 -18.78 -12.45 -18.32
C PRO A 219 -20.03 -11.78 -18.87
N SER A 220 -21.21 -12.15 -18.38
CA SER A 220 -22.50 -11.59 -18.82
C SER A 220 -22.84 -10.24 -18.18
N ILE A 221 -22.05 -9.78 -17.20
CA ILE A 221 -22.31 -8.55 -16.46
C ILE A 221 -21.74 -7.35 -17.20
N LYS A 222 -22.57 -6.31 -17.38
CA LYS A 222 -22.12 -4.98 -17.82
C LYS A 222 -21.84 -4.14 -16.57
N LEU A 223 -20.55 -4.06 -16.23
CA LEU A 223 -20.10 -3.56 -14.94
C LEU A 223 -20.34 -2.06 -14.75
N ASP A 224 -20.25 -1.29 -15.83
CA ASP A 224 -20.59 0.14 -15.90
C ASP A 224 -22.04 0.42 -15.47
N HIS A 225 -22.98 -0.38 -15.98
CA HIS A 225 -24.39 -0.27 -15.60
C HIS A 225 -24.64 -0.79 -14.19
N TYR A 226 -24.01 -1.92 -13.82
CA TYR A 226 -24.21 -2.56 -12.52
C TYR A 226 -23.79 -1.65 -11.36
N LEU A 227 -22.67 -0.95 -11.48
CA LEU A 227 -22.13 -0.05 -10.45
C LEU A 227 -22.66 1.39 -10.55
N SER A 228 -23.69 1.65 -11.36
CA SER A 228 -24.30 2.98 -11.50
C SER A 228 -24.85 3.56 -10.18
N ASN A 229 -25.26 2.70 -9.25
CA ASN A 229 -25.72 3.07 -7.91
C ASN A 229 -24.58 3.21 -6.87
N CYS A 230 -23.33 3.19 -7.34
CA CYS A 230 -22.12 3.40 -6.54
C CYS A 230 -21.32 4.60 -7.08
N PRO A 231 -21.88 5.83 -7.06
CA PRO A 231 -21.36 6.97 -7.82
C PRO A 231 -20.01 7.53 -7.33
N ARG A 232 -19.54 7.11 -6.15
CA ARG A 232 -18.35 7.67 -5.49
C ARG A 232 -17.13 6.74 -5.51
N ILE A 233 -17.16 5.66 -6.30
CA ILE A 233 -16.02 4.76 -6.43
C ILE A 233 -14.84 5.55 -7.02
N LEU A 234 -13.76 5.61 -6.25
CA LEU A 234 -12.48 6.20 -6.62
C LEU A 234 -11.51 5.12 -7.08
N GLN A 235 -11.50 3.95 -6.42
CA GLN A 235 -10.45 2.95 -6.63
C GLN A 235 -10.98 1.52 -6.71
N ILE A 236 -10.46 0.75 -7.67
CA ILE A 236 -10.61 -0.70 -7.76
C ILE A 236 -9.22 -1.32 -7.79
N GLU A 237 -8.77 -1.91 -6.68
CA GLU A 237 -7.37 -2.35 -6.51
C GLU A 237 -7.04 -3.67 -7.19
N GLN A 238 -8.02 -4.55 -7.40
CA GLN A 238 -7.83 -5.83 -8.07
C GLN A 238 -9.09 -6.17 -8.86
N PHE A 239 -9.01 -6.02 -10.19
CA PHE A 239 -10.05 -6.47 -11.10
C PHE A 239 -9.50 -7.48 -12.10
N LYS A 240 -10.09 -8.69 -12.09
CA LYS A 240 -9.75 -9.73 -13.06
C LYS A 240 -10.78 -9.72 -14.18
N LEU A 241 -10.33 -9.55 -15.42
CA LEU A 241 -11.22 -9.64 -16.58
C LEU A 241 -11.87 -11.02 -16.66
N PRO A 242 -13.20 -11.11 -16.84
CA PRO A 242 -13.88 -12.38 -16.97
C PRO A 242 -13.39 -13.18 -18.18
N SER A 243 -13.34 -14.51 -18.06
CA SER A 243 -13.01 -15.40 -19.18
C SER A 243 -14.22 -15.60 -20.11
N GLY A 244 -13.99 -15.87 -21.40
CA GLY A 244 -15.08 -16.14 -22.34
C GLY A 244 -15.85 -14.89 -22.79
N LEU A 245 -15.21 -13.72 -22.71
CA LEU A 245 -15.74 -12.48 -23.29
C LEU A 245 -15.86 -12.60 -24.82
N GLY A 246 -16.93 -12.01 -25.36
CA GLY A 246 -17.20 -11.98 -26.80
C GLY A 246 -16.31 -11.00 -27.56
N LYS A 247 -16.71 -10.69 -28.80
CA LYS A 247 -16.01 -9.69 -29.65
C LYS A 247 -16.36 -8.24 -29.32
N GLU A 248 -17.41 -8.03 -28.52
CA GLU A 248 -17.83 -6.69 -28.11
C GLU A 248 -16.85 -6.10 -27.10
N PRO A 249 -16.64 -4.76 -27.10
CA PRO A 249 -15.84 -4.11 -26.08
C PRO A 249 -16.41 -4.34 -24.69
N TYR A 250 -15.53 -4.71 -23.74
CA TYR A 250 -15.87 -4.79 -22.33
C TYR A 250 -15.66 -3.43 -21.67
N VAL A 251 -16.75 -2.76 -21.33
CA VAL A 251 -16.74 -1.41 -20.74
C VAL A 251 -16.48 -1.49 -19.24
N LEU A 252 -15.45 -0.78 -18.79
CA LEU A 252 -15.07 -0.67 -17.38
C LEU A 252 -15.92 0.37 -16.64
N PRO A 253 -16.11 0.21 -15.32
CA PRO A 253 -16.90 1.14 -14.52
C PRO A 253 -16.17 2.46 -14.30
N LYS A 254 -16.92 3.48 -13.89
CA LYS A 254 -16.37 4.78 -13.53
C LYS A 254 -15.56 4.71 -12.24
N CYS A 255 -14.28 5.09 -12.31
CA CYS A 255 -13.37 5.21 -11.18
C CYS A 255 -12.14 6.07 -11.54
N GLU A 256 -11.39 6.53 -10.55
CA GLU A 256 -10.14 7.25 -10.79
C GLU A 256 -8.98 6.30 -11.08
N SER A 257 -8.82 5.25 -10.27
CA SER A 257 -7.73 4.27 -10.37
C SER A 257 -8.26 2.84 -10.48
N LEU A 258 -7.70 2.07 -11.42
CA LEU A 258 -8.09 0.68 -11.65
C LEU A 258 -6.85 -0.19 -11.91
N THR A 259 -6.80 -1.33 -11.23
CA THR A 259 -5.76 -2.35 -11.44
C THR A 259 -6.35 -3.58 -12.12
N LEU A 260 -5.84 -3.90 -13.30
CA LEU A 260 -6.11 -5.16 -14.00
C LEU A 260 -5.14 -6.23 -13.48
N VAL A 261 -5.66 -7.25 -12.80
CA VAL A 261 -4.85 -8.36 -12.28
C VAL A 261 -4.95 -9.62 -13.12
N ASN A 262 -3.87 -10.39 -13.19
CA ASN A 262 -3.75 -11.58 -14.04
C ASN A 262 -4.12 -11.30 -15.50
N PHE A 263 -3.83 -10.10 -15.98
CA PHE A 263 -4.10 -9.71 -17.37
C PHE A 263 -3.30 -10.63 -18.30
N ASN A 264 -3.96 -11.24 -19.28
CA ASN A 264 -3.31 -12.10 -20.27
C ASN A 264 -3.30 -11.40 -21.65
N PRO A 265 -2.14 -10.88 -22.11
CA PRO A 265 -2.01 -10.21 -23.39
C PRO A 265 -2.24 -11.14 -24.59
N ASP A 266 -2.09 -12.45 -24.43
CA ASP A 266 -2.22 -13.42 -25.52
C ASP A 266 -3.69 -13.62 -25.97
N VAL A 267 -4.65 -13.08 -25.21
CA VAL A 267 -6.08 -13.11 -25.55
C VAL A 267 -6.39 -12.03 -26.60
N ARG A 268 -6.03 -12.31 -27.86
CA ARG A 268 -6.08 -11.37 -29.02
C ARG A 268 -7.45 -10.75 -29.36
N HIS A 269 -8.54 -11.21 -28.76
CA HIS A 269 -9.90 -10.80 -29.15
C HIS A 269 -10.59 -9.84 -28.17
N LEU A 270 -9.99 -9.55 -27.02
CA LEU A 270 -10.64 -8.76 -26.00
C LEU A 270 -10.37 -7.26 -26.21
N LYS A 271 -11.41 -6.51 -26.59
CA LYS A 271 -11.38 -5.04 -26.57
C LYS A 271 -11.79 -4.56 -25.18
N VAL A 272 -10.94 -3.79 -24.50
CA VAL A 272 -11.25 -3.20 -23.19
C VAL A 272 -11.48 -1.71 -23.37
N ASP A 273 -12.66 -1.24 -22.95
CA ASP A 273 -13.02 0.18 -22.98
C ASP A 273 -12.96 0.76 -21.57
N GLY A 274 -11.89 1.50 -21.31
CA GLY A 274 -11.62 2.22 -20.08
C GLY A 274 -11.90 3.72 -20.15
N THR A 275 -12.80 4.17 -21.04
CA THR A 275 -13.23 5.59 -21.12
C THR A 275 -13.68 6.19 -19.79
N ASN A 276 -14.25 5.37 -18.90
CA ASN A 276 -14.72 5.82 -17.59
C ASN A 276 -13.63 5.81 -16.49
N VAL A 277 -12.40 5.40 -16.80
CA VAL A 277 -11.26 5.41 -15.87
C VAL A 277 -10.45 6.68 -16.10
N SER A 278 -10.31 7.53 -15.09
CA SER A 278 -9.93 8.94 -15.29
C SER A 278 -8.54 9.37 -14.79
N LYS A 279 -7.75 8.50 -14.15
CA LYS A 279 -6.46 8.91 -13.59
C LYS A 279 -5.37 7.86 -13.75
N GLU A 280 -5.58 6.65 -13.27
CA GLU A 280 -4.52 5.63 -13.18
C GLU A 280 -5.00 4.27 -13.67
N LEU A 281 -4.14 3.63 -14.46
CA LEU A 281 -4.26 2.23 -14.85
C LEU A 281 -3.00 1.47 -14.40
N ILE A 282 -3.20 0.39 -13.65
CA ILE A 282 -2.14 -0.56 -13.32
C ILE A 282 -2.45 -1.88 -14.01
N ILE A 283 -1.50 -2.41 -14.77
CA ILE A 283 -1.65 -3.71 -15.44
C ILE A 283 -0.69 -4.69 -14.81
N MET A 284 -1.21 -5.64 -14.04
CA MET A 284 -0.47 -6.75 -13.47
C MET A 284 -0.76 -8.02 -14.27
N THR A 285 0.25 -8.53 -14.96
CA THR A 285 0.07 -9.68 -15.84
C THR A 285 0.18 -11.02 -15.11
N SER A 286 -0.38 -12.08 -15.71
CA SER A 286 -0.34 -13.42 -15.11
C SER A 286 1.02 -14.11 -15.23
N GLN A 287 1.37 -15.01 -14.31
CA GLN A 287 2.67 -15.71 -14.29
C GLN A 287 2.97 -16.60 -15.52
N LYS A 288 1.96 -16.95 -16.33
CA LYS A 288 2.06 -17.94 -17.42
C LYS A 288 2.18 -17.33 -18.82
N ILE A 289 2.60 -16.08 -18.91
CA ILE A 289 2.56 -15.34 -20.17
C ILE A 289 3.85 -15.54 -20.95
N GLU A 290 3.68 -15.86 -22.24
CA GLU A 290 4.77 -15.95 -23.21
C GLU A 290 4.91 -14.64 -24.01
N GLY A 291 3.83 -13.85 -24.17
CA GLY A 291 3.82 -12.61 -24.96
C GLY A 291 3.88 -11.31 -24.15
N SER A 292 4.51 -10.27 -24.70
CA SER A 292 4.59 -8.92 -24.10
C SER A 292 3.78 -7.87 -24.85
N THR A 293 2.85 -8.29 -25.72
CA THR A 293 2.05 -7.38 -26.56
C THR A 293 0.67 -7.11 -25.98
N PHE A 294 0.50 -5.95 -25.35
CA PHE A 294 -0.79 -5.45 -24.88
C PHE A 294 -1.59 -4.93 -26.06
N SER A 295 -2.82 -5.43 -26.25
CA SER A 295 -3.63 -5.05 -27.40
C SER A 295 -5.06 -4.66 -27.05
N ASN A 296 -5.63 -3.79 -27.89
CA ASN A 296 -7.03 -3.35 -27.83
C ASN A 296 -7.46 -2.70 -26.50
N LEU A 297 -6.59 -1.86 -25.92
CA LEU A 297 -6.86 -1.13 -24.68
C LEU A 297 -7.19 0.35 -24.99
N ASN A 298 -8.43 0.77 -24.74
CA ASN A 298 -8.86 2.16 -24.95
C ASN A 298 -9.01 2.89 -23.62
N PHE A 299 -8.05 3.74 -23.25
CA PHE A 299 -8.06 4.52 -22.00
C PHE A 299 -7.73 6.00 -22.28
N PRO A 300 -8.67 6.77 -22.85
CA PRO A 300 -8.40 8.13 -23.31
C PRO A 300 -8.13 9.14 -22.19
N ASN A 301 -8.55 8.86 -20.95
CA ASN A 301 -8.53 9.82 -19.85
C ASN A 301 -7.47 9.51 -18.78
N ILE A 302 -6.68 8.43 -18.93
CA ILE A 302 -5.67 8.11 -17.91
C ILE A 302 -4.46 9.03 -18.06
N THR A 303 -3.95 9.48 -16.92
CA THR A 303 -2.72 10.29 -16.84
C THR A 303 -1.51 9.46 -16.40
N LYS A 304 -1.75 8.31 -15.76
CA LYS A 304 -0.73 7.41 -15.19
C LYS A 304 -0.96 5.97 -15.64
N LEU A 305 0.11 5.33 -16.13
CA LEU A 305 0.15 3.91 -16.50
C LEU A 305 1.31 3.23 -15.78
N LYS A 306 1.02 2.11 -15.12
CA LYS A 306 2.01 1.22 -14.52
C LYS A 306 1.86 -0.19 -15.08
N VAL A 307 2.95 -0.80 -15.51
CA VAL A 307 2.95 -2.18 -16.02
C VAL A 307 3.84 -3.05 -15.16
N GLU A 308 3.26 -4.11 -14.61
CA GLU A 308 3.94 -5.09 -13.77
C GLU A 308 3.93 -6.45 -14.47
N LEU A 309 5.13 -6.96 -14.75
CA LEU A 309 5.35 -8.24 -15.41
C LEU A 309 6.05 -9.23 -14.45
N PRO A 310 5.70 -10.52 -14.50
CA PRO A 310 6.40 -11.54 -13.72
C PRO A 310 7.86 -11.69 -14.19
N LEU A 311 8.75 -12.06 -13.26
CA LEU A 311 10.21 -12.04 -13.39
C LEU A 311 10.82 -12.87 -14.54
N LEU A 312 10.02 -13.70 -15.22
CA LEU A 312 10.47 -14.67 -16.22
C LEU A 312 10.06 -14.33 -17.66
N THR A 313 9.27 -13.27 -17.88
CA THR A 313 8.83 -12.90 -19.23
C THR A 313 10.00 -12.30 -20.01
N MET A 314 10.46 -13.00 -21.05
CA MET A 314 11.51 -12.53 -21.96
C MET A 314 10.84 -11.90 -23.19
N GLY A 315 10.85 -10.58 -23.31
CA GLY A 315 10.23 -9.89 -24.45
C GLY A 315 10.26 -8.37 -24.30
N GLU A 316 9.84 -7.66 -25.35
CA GLU A 316 9.68 -6.20 -25.34
C GLU A 316 8.18 -5.87 -25.20
N ILE A 317 7.82 -5.04 -24.22
CA ILE A 317 6.47 -4.52 -24.03
C ILE A 317 6.06 -3.77 -25.29
N THR A 318 5.02 -4.25 -25.96
CA THR A 318 4.49 -3.63 -27.17
C THR A 318 3.02 -3.28 -26.96
N PHE A 319 2.61 -2.10 -27.40
CA PHE A 319 1.20 -1.69 -27.42
C PHE A 319 0.65 -1.75 -28.85
N SER A 320 -0.44 -2.48 -29.06
CA SER A 320 -1.05 -2.65 -30.38
C SER A 320 -2.54 -2.31 -30.34
N ASN A 321 -2.98 -1.34 -31.15
CA ASN A 321 -4.37 -0.83 -31.10
C ASN A 321 -4.78 -0.35 -29.70
N CYS A 322 -3.87 0.32 -29.00
CA CYS A 322 -4.13 0.95 -27.70
C CYS A 322 -4.26 2.47 -27.88
N LEU A 323 -5.01 3.13 -27.00
CA LEU A 323 -5.23 4.58 -27.02
C LEU A 323 -5.02 5.18 -25.63
N PHE A 324 -3.98 5.99 -25.46
CA PHE A 324 -3.58 6.67 -24.22
C PHE A 324 -3.23 8.17 -24.41
N PRO A 325 -4.09 8.97 -25.08
CA PRO A 325 -3.79 10.36 -25.46
C PRO A 325 -3.48 11.36 -24.33
N GLN A 326 -3.87 11.08 -23.08
CA GLN A 326 -3.62 11.95 -21.92
C GLN A 326 -2.52 11.42 -20.99
N LEU A 327 -1.85 10.33 -21.39
CA LEU A 327 -0.86 9.68 -20.56
C LEU A 327 0.41 10.53 -20.46
N VAL A 328 0.72 10.97 -19.23
CA VAL A 328 1.88 11.82 -18.92
C VAL A 328 2.90 11.14 -17.99
N TYR A 329 2.46 10.14 -17.23
CA TYR A 329 3.31 9.36 -16.33
C TYR A 329 3.34 7.89 -16.75
N TYR A 330 4.54 7.34 -16.93
CA TYR A 330 4.74 5.92 -17.23
C TYR A 330 5.70 5.27 -16.22
N ASP A 331 5.26 4.18 -15.61
CA ASP A 331 6.06 3.35 -14.70
C ASP A 331 6.26 1.94 -15.28
N CYS A 332 7.48 1.70 -15.74
CA CYS A 332 7.97 0.39 -16.18
C CYS A 332 9.02 -0.21 -15.22
N SER A 333 9.23 0.39 -14.04
CA SER A 333 10.22 -0.10 -13.06
C SER A 333 10.03 -1.53 -12.56
N PRO A 334 8.81 -2.06 -12.38
CA PRO A 334 8.61 -3.43 -11.93
C PRO A 334 8.87 -4.47 -13.02
N SER A 335 8.96 -4.04 -14.29
CA SER A 335 9.16 -4.93 -15.43
C SER A 335 10.66 -5.13 -15.70
N LEU A 336 11.08 -6.38 -15.87
CA LEU A 336 12.44 -6.74 -16.31
C LEU A 336 12.59 -6.71 -17.85
N THR A 337 11.62 -6.13 -18.54
CA THR A 337 11.47 -6.16 -19.99
C THR A 337 11.55 -4.77 -20.58
N LEU A 338 12.08 -4.66 -21.79
CA LEU A 338 12.21 -3.40 -22.50
C LEU A 338 10.85 -2.89 -22.97
N THR A 339 10.69 -1.58 -23.12
CA THR A 339 9.48 -0.98 -23.70
C THR A 339 9.74 -0.61 -25.16
N ASN A 340 8.87 -1.05 -26.06
CA ASN A 340 8.85 -0.59 -27.44
C ASN A 340 8.25 0.82 -27.48
N TRP A 341 9.13 1.83 -27.50
CA TRP A 341 8.69 3.22 -27.43
C TRP A 341 7.85 3.67 -28.63
N GLU A 342 8.15 3.19 -29.84
CA GLU A 342 7.36 3.51 -31.03
C GLU A 342 5.91 3.06 -30.86
N SER A 343 5.72 1.87 -30.27
CA SER A 343 4.39 1.36 -29.96
C SER A 343 3.67 2.23 -28.92
N LEU A 344 4.37 2.76 -27.91
CA LEU A 344 3.79 3.67 -26.92
C LEU A 344 3.43 5.04 -27.53
N VAL A 345 4.31 5.60 -28.37
CA VAL A 345 4.01 6.83 -29.15
C VAL A 345 2.77 6.64 -30.02
N SER A 346 2.61 5.48 -30.65
CA SER A 346 1.45 5.18 -31.50
C SER A 346 0.11 5.19 -30.74
N THR A 347 0.14 5.09 -29.41
CA THR A 347 -1.07 5.20 -28.57
C THR A 347 -1.53 6.65 -28.35
N GLY A 348 -0.73 7.64 -28.75
CA GLY A 348 -0.98 9.07 -28.53
C GLY A 348 -0.44 9.61 -27.20
N ALA A 349 0.32 8.81 -26.44
CA ALA A 349 0.92 9.23 -25.16
C ALA A 349 1.98 10.32 -25.34
N ASP A 350 2.15 11.18 -24.33
CA ASP A 350 3.18 12.22 -24.25
C ASP A 350 3.78 12.27 -22.84
N ILE A 351 4.93 11.61 -22.65
CA ILE A 351 5.45 11.28 -21.32
C ILE A 351 6.35 12.39 -20.78
N ASP A 352 5.88 13.09 -19.75
CA ASP A 352 6.64 14.09 -18.98
C ASP A 352 7.28 13.52 -17.70
N MET A 353 6.78 12.37 -17.22
CA MET A 353 7.25 11.70 -16.01
C MET A 353 7.50 10.21 -16.26
N LEU A 354 8.72 9.75 -15.98
CA LEU A 354 9.15 8.39 -16.24
C LEU A 354 9.72 7.74 -14.98
N LYS A 355 9.25 6.55 -14.64
CA LYS A 355 9.85 5.67 -13.63
C LYS A 355 10.28 4.37 -14.31
N MET A 356 11.57 4.06 -14.24
CA MET A 356 12.15 2.87 -14.89
C MET A 356 13.20 2.20 -14.02
N SER A 357 13.41 0.91 -14.25
CA SER A 357 14.47 0.14 -13.61
C SER A 357 15.56 -0.15 -14.62
N ILE A 358 16.81 0.06 -14.24
CA ILE A 358 17.98 -0.20 -15.09
C ILE A 358 18.80 -1.27 -14.41
N SER A 359 18.71 -2.50 -14.90
CA SER A 359 19.42 -3.67 -14.33
C SER A 359 20.44 -4.25 -15.30
N ASN A 360 20.38 -3.93 -16.59
CA ASN A 360 21.30 -4.43 -17.60
C ASN A 360 21.51 -3.42 -18.75
N HIS A 361 22.46 -3.72 -19.64
CA HIS A 361 22.78 -2.87 -20.80
C HIS A 361 21.61 -2.67 -21.77
N ARG A 362 20.71 -3.65 -21.91
CA ARG A 362 19.54 -3.50 -22.77
C ARG A 362 18.58 -2.44 -22.22
N ASP A 363 18.42 -2.35 -20.90
CA ASP A 363 17.57 -1.34 -20.26
C ASP A 363 18.10 0.08 -20.54
N LEU A 364 19.43 0.24 -20.54
CA LEU A 364 20.10 1.49 -20.95
C LEU A 364 19.86 1.81 -22.43
N TRP A 365 19.94 0.82 -23.31
CA TRP A 365 19.58 0.97 -24.72
C TRP A 365 18.11 1.37 -24.92
N SER A 366 17.21 0.83 -24.10
CA SER A 366 15.81 1.25 -24.10
C SER A 366 15.70 2.72 -23.73
N LEU A 367 16.33 3.19 -22.65
CA LEU A 367 16.35 4.62 -22.33
C LEU A 367 16.96 5.48 -23.46
N LYS A 368 17.94 4.96 -24.21
CA LYS A 368 18.54 5.63 -25.39
C LYS A 368 17.53 5.93 -26.49
N LYS A 369 16.61 4.99 -26.67
CA LYS A 369 15.58 5.04 -27.70
C LYS A 369 14.31 5.74 -27.24
N CYS A 370 14.27 6.24 -26.01
CA CYS A 370 13.11 6.98 -25.51
C CYS A 370 12.89 8.24 -26.37
N PRO A 371 11.74 8.37 -27.03
CA PRO A 371 11.44 9.50 -27.92
C PRO A 371 10.87 10.70 -27.16
N PHE A 372 10.52 10.54 -25.88
CA PHE A 372 9.87 11.55 -25.07
C PHE A 372 10.88 12.49 -24.40
N THR A 373 10.51 13.76 -24.29
CA THR A 373 11.27 14.74 -23.52
C THR A 373 10.72 14.76 -22.10
N VAL A 374 11.38 14.07 -21.18
CA VAL A 374 10.94 13.96 -19.78
C VAL A 374 11.22 15.28 -19.06
N THR A 375 10.23 16.17 -19.01
CA THR A 375 10.39 17.53 -18.47
C THR A 375 10.24 17.61 -16.96
N LYS A 376 9.39 16.77 -16.34
CA LYS A 376 9.01 16.94 -14.93
C LYS A 376 9.78 16.04 -13.97
N LYS A 377 9.78 14.73 -14.19
CA LYS A 377 10.33 13.78 -13.21
C LYS A 377 10.89 12.52 -13.85
N LEU A 378 12.14 12.21 -13.56
CA LEU A 378 12.79 10.94 -13.91
C LEU A 378 13.13 10.18 -12.63
N THR A 379 12.60 8.98 -12.48
CA THR A 379 12.91 8.07 -11.37
C THR A 379 13.59 6.82 -11.88
N ILE A 380 14.83 6.58 -11.43
CA ILE A 380 15.61 5.40 -11.80
C ILE A 380 15.77 4.49 -10.58
N THR A 381 15.40 3.23 -10.74
CA THR A 381 15.59 2.17 -9.75
C THR A 381 16.49 1.06 -10.31
N SER A 382 16.90 0.14 -9.45
CA SER A 382 17.62 -1.08 -9.84
C SER A 382 16.96 -2.29 -9.19
N ALA A 383 16.64 -3.30 -9.99
CA ALA A 383 15.85 -4.46 -9.57
C ALA A 383 16.70 -5.68 -9.19
N ARG A 384 18.01 -5.70 -9.50
CA ARG A 384 18.90 -6.85 -9.22
C ARG A 384 20.31 -6.39 -8.80
N PRO A 385 20.58 -6.22 -7.50
CA PRO A 385 21.90 -5.84 -7.00
C PRO A 385 22.94 -6.99 -7.07
N GLU A 386 22.53 -8.23 -7.36
CA GLU A 386 23.34 -9.42 -7.04
C GLU A 386 24.21 -10.00 -8.16
N GLU A 387 24.00 -9.63 -9.44
CA GLU A 387 24.71 -10.26 -10.58
C GLU A 387 25.24 -9.26 -11.61
N VAL A 388 25.93 -8.21 -11.15
CA VAL A 388 26.79 -7.45 -12.07
C VAL A 388 28.01 -8.31 -12.38
N THR A 389 27.93 -9.09 -13.46
CA THR A 389 29.13 -9.67 -14.04
C THR A 389 29.92 -8.51 -14.63
N ALA A 390 31.04 -8.15 -13.98
CA ALA A 390 31.98 -7.08 -14.32
C ALA A 390 32.46 -7.05 -15.79
N LEU A 391 32.17 -8.11 -16.56
CA LEU A 391 32.58 -8.33 -17.95
C LEU A 391 31.66 -7.66 -19.00
N LEU A 392 30.51 -7.07 -18.63
CA LEU A 392 29.56 -6.50 -19.60
C LEU A 392 29.68 -4.98 -19.83
N ILE A 393 30.54 -4.28 -19.06
CA ILE A 393 30.71 -2.83 -19.18
C ILE A 393 31.73 -2.47 -20.27
N ASP A 394 32.66 -3.36 -20.62
CA ASP A 394 33.62 -3.14 -21.72
C ASP A 394 32.92 -2.99 -23.10
N ASP A 395 31.68 -3.46 -23.25
CA ASP A 395 30.81 -3.28 -24.44
C ASP A 395 29.83 -2.10 -24.31
N MET A 396 29.83 -1.39 -23.19
CA MET A 396 28.98 -0.21 -23.00
C MET A 396 29.61 0.98 -23.69
N ASP A 397 29.28 1.12 -24.97
CA ASP A 397 29.49 2.35 -25.74
C ASP A 397 28.58 3.45 -25.15
N LEU A 398 28.99 4.00 -24.00
CA LEU A 398 28.43 5.17 -23.32
C LEU A 398 28.73 6.47 -24.10
N ASP A 399 29.05 6.33 -25.39
CA ASP A 399 29.52 7.37 -26.29
C ASP A 399 28.70 8.64 -26.12
N THR A 400 29.41 9.71 -25.80
CA THR A 400 28.91 10.86 -25.04
C THR A 400 28.02 11.81 -25.85
N ASP A 401 27.89 11.61 -27.16
CA ASP A 401 27.35 12.60 -28.10
C ASP A 401 25.97 12.23 -28.71
N GLN A 402 25.34 11.14 -28.27
CA GLN A 402 24.04 10.72 -28.80
C GLN A 402 22.87 11.44 -28.08
N PRO A 403 21.93 12.08 -28.80
CA PRO A 403 20.95 13.01 -28.22
C PRO A 403 19.89 12.37 -27.31
N GLY A 404 19.63 11.07 -27.41
CA GLY A 404 18.51 10.40 -26.72
C GLY A 404 18.56 10.46 -25.19
N TRP A 405 19.70 10.10 -24.58
CA TRP A 405 19.87 10.20 -23.11
C TRP A 405 19.91 11.64 -22.63
N SER A 406 20.54 12.51 -23.42
CA SER A 406 20.65 13.92 -23.10
C SER A 406 19.27 14.55 -22.98
N ASN A 407 18.36 14.26 -23.91
CA ASN A 407 17.01 14.84 -23.88
C ASN A 407 16.17 14.35 -22.68
N ALA A 408 16.33 13.10 -22.25
CA ALA A 408 15.57 12.59 -21.11
C ALA A 408 16.07 13.11 -19.74
N ILE A 409 17.35 13.50 -19.65
CA ILE A 409 17.99 13.90 -18.37
C ILE A 409 18.17 15.41 -18.27
N SER A 410 18.63 16.08 -19.33
CA SER A 410 19.01 17.50 -19.29
C SER A 410 17.84 18.46 -19.14
N PHE A 411 16.66 18.10 -19.66
CA PHE A 411 15.44 18.91 -19.57
C PHE A 411 14.57 18.58 -18.36
N CYS A 412 15.00 17.65 -17.51
CA CYS A 412 14.19 17.17 -16.39
C CYS A 412 14.33 18.10 -15.18
N ASP A 413 13.20 18.56 -14.64
CA ASP A 413 13.13 19.38 -13.44
C ASP A 413 13.55 18.61 -12.19
N ARG A 414 13.29 17.29 -12.13
CA ARG A 414 13.59 16.46 -10.96
C ARG A 414 14.06 15.05 -11.31
N VAL A 415 15.25 14.70 -10.84
CA VAL A 415 15.80 13.34 -10.95
C VAL A 415 15.83 12.67 -9.58
N LYS A 416 15.26 11.46 -9.47
CA LYS A 416 15.27 10.63 -8.27
C LYS A 416 15.96 9.29 -8.53
N LEU A 417 16.89 8.91 -7.67
CA LEU A 417 17.55 7.60 -7.74
C LEU A 417 17.85 7.03 -6.34
N SER A 418 18.19 5.74 -6.30
CA SER A 418 18.63 5.04 -5.08
C SER A 418 19.94 4.31 -5.33
N LEU A 419 20.95 4.59 -4.50
CA LEU A 419 22.25 3.92 -4.51
C LEU A 419 22.20 2.73 -3.55
N ARG A 420 21.89 1.54 -4.09
CA ARG A 420 21.79 0.29 -3.30
C ARG A 420 22.89 -0.72 -3.64
N SER A 421 23.57 -0.52 -4.77
CA SER A 421 24.61 -1.41 -5.29
C SER A 421 25.68 -0.63 -6.05
N LEU A 422 26.80 -1.29 -6.37
CA LEU A 422 27.86 -0.69 -7.18
C LEU A 422 27.37 -0.32 -8.60
N TRP A 423 26.40 -1.05 -9.13
CA TRP A 423 25.77 -0.73 -10.42
C TRP A 423 25.06 0.62 -10.41
N ASP A 424 24.35 0.91 -9.32
CA ASP A 424 23.63 2.19 -9.17
C ASP A 424 24.62 3.36 -9.14
N CYS A 425 25.78 3.16 -8.51
CA CYS A 425 26.87 4.12 -8.50
C CYS A 425 27.45 4.36 -9.90
N ILE A 426 27.60 3.31 -10.71
CA ILE A 426 28.10 3.41 -12.10
C ILE A 426 27.10 4.15 -12.98
N ILE A 427 25.80 3.82 -12.89
CA ILE A 427 24.73 4.55 -13.60
C ILE A 427 24.76 6.02 -13.17
N PHE A 428 24.82 6.26 -11.86
CA PHE A 428 24.80 7.61 -11.34
C PHE A 428 25.97 8.45 -11.85
N GLN A 429 27.20 7.92 -11.79
CA GLN A 429 28.43 8.61 -12.23
C GLN A 429 28.46 8.87 -13.74
N ASN A 430 28.09 7.88 -14.56
CA ASN A 430 28.33 7.93 -16.00
C ASN A 430 27.12 8.39 -16.82
N LEU A 431 25.90 8.17 -16.32
CA LEU A 431 24.67 8.53 -17.02
C LEU A 431 24.09 9.85 -16.52
N ILE A 432 23.90 9.97 -15.20
CA ILE A 432 23.14 11.06 -14.57
C ILE A 432 24.01 12.30 -14.37
N LEU A 433 25.07 12.21 -13.58
CA LEU A 433 25.92 13.36 -13.22
C LEU A 433 26.39 14.21 -14.42
N PRO A 434 26.81 13.63 -15.57
CA PRO A 434 27.31 14.43 -16.68
C PRO A 434 26.22 15.19 -17.45
N ARG A 435 24.94 14.88 -17.24
CA ARG A 435 23.82 15.34 -18.09
C ARG A 435 22.75 16.13 -17.36
N ILE A 436 22.78 16.19 -16.03
CA ILE A 436 21.82 16.99 -15.26
C ILE A 436 22.07 18.49 -15.47
N SER A 437 21.00 19.26 -15.61
CA SER A 437 21.07 20.70 -15.78
C SER A 437 21.17 21.43 -14.45
N SER A 438 21.63 22.68 -14.49
CA SER A 438 21.70 23.55 -13.31
C SER A 438 20.36 23.90 -12.67
N GLN A 439 19.26 23.68 -13.41
CA GLN A 439 17.90 23.92 -12.90
C GLN A 439 17.28 22.67 -12.26
N CYS A 440 17.93 21.51 -12.38
CA CYS A 440 17.42 20.24 -11.88
C CYS A 440 17.48 20.15 -10.34
N SER A 441 16.46 19.52 -9.78
CA SER A 441 16.39 19.04 -8.40
C SER A 441 16.81 17.57 -8.33
N LEU A 442 17.94 17.27 -7.70
CA LEU A 442 18.47 15.91 -7.58
C LEU A 442 18.14 15.29 -6.22
N CYS A 443 17.55 14.09 -6.20
CA CYS A 443 17.20 13.36 -4.99
C CYS A 443 17.82 11.95 -4.99
N ILE A 444 18.66 11.66 -3.99
CA ILE A 444 19.41 10.41 -3.87
C ILE A 444 19.10 9.77 -2.51
N GLY A 445 18.61 8.53 -2.56
CA GLY A 445 18.57 7.64 -1.40
C GLY A 445 19.81 6.75 -1.36
N ILE A 446 20.48 6.62 -0.21
CA ILE A 446 21.76 5.90 -0.08
C ILE A 446 21.57 4.70 0.84
N ASN A 447 21.95 3.50 0.39
CA ASN A 447 22.11 2.31 1.22
C ASN A 447 23.60 1.91 1.22
N THR A 448 24.36 2.48 2.16
CA THR A 448 25.80 2.24 2.31
C THR A 448 26.13 0.76 2.53
N PRO A 449 25.43 0.01 3.42
CA PRO A 449 25.65 -1.42 3.59
C PRO A 449 25.50 -2.23 2.30
N GLY A 450 24.45 -1.97 1.51
CA GLY A 450 24.18 -2.67 0.25
C GLY A 450 25.25 -2.43 -0.80
N VAL A 451 25.74 -1.19 -0.94
CA VAL A 451 26.80 -0.85 -1.89
C VAL A 451 28.13 -1.48 -1.46
N TYR A 452 28.48 -1.42 -0.16
CA TYR A 452 29.68 -2.07 0.37
C TYR A 452 29.66 -3.59 0.18
N GLN A 453 28.51 -4.23 0.38
CA GLN A 453 28.35 -5.66 0.15
C GLN A 453 28.54 -6.02 -1.32
N SER A 454 27.97 -5.22 -2.23
CA SER A 454 28.13 -5.38 -3.68
C SER A 454 29.60 -5.22 -4.11
N PHE A 455 30.29 -4.22 -3.56
CA PHE A 455 31.72 -3.98 -3.78
C PHE A 455 32.59 -5.12 -3.24
N SER A 456 32.32 -5.60 -2.03
CA SER A 456 33.06 -6.69 -1.39
C SER A 456 32.93 -8.01 -2.16
N LYS A 457 31.76 -8.31 -2.73
CA LYS A 457 31.54 -9.48 -3.60
C LYS A 457 32.39 -9.43 -4.87
N LEU A 458 32.63 -8.24 -5.43
CA LEU A 458 33.53 -8.04 -6.58
C LEU A 458 34.98 -8.33 -6.18
N TYR A 459 35.40 -7.86 -5.00
CA TYR A 459 36.74 -8.08 -4.44
C TYR A 459 37.08 -9.55 -4.19
N GLN A 460 36.06 -10.38 -3.93
CA GLN A 460 36.22 -11.82 -3.65
C GLN A 460 36.25 -12.71 -4.90
N LYS A 461 35.88 -12.20 -6.08
CA LYS A 461 35.94 -12.98 -7.33
C LYS A 461 37.35 -12.97 -7.90
N GLU A 462 37.87 -14.13 -8.31
CA GLU A 462 39.12 -14.23 -9.07
C GLU A 462 38.95 -13.49 -10.42
N GLY A 463 39.53 -12.30 -10.54
CA GLY A 463 39.35 -11.40 -11.69
C GLY A 463 40.46 -10.35 -11.77
N PRO A 464 40.38 -9.40 -12.73
CA PRO A 464 41.34 -8.29 -12.84
C PRO A 464 41.34 -7.43 -11.56
N ASP A 465 42.43 -6.69 -11.33
CA ASP A 465 42.56 -5.78 -10.19
C ASP A 465 41.34 -4.84 -10.14
N VAL A 466 40.66 -4.81 -8.98
CA VAL A 466 39.46 -3.99 -8.75
C VAL A 466 39.75 -2.52 -9.08
N THR A 467 40.97 -2.05 -8.82
CA THR A 467 41.40 -0.69 -9.13
C THR A 467 41.39 -0.42 -10.64
N GLU A 468 41.80 -1.40 -11.44
CA GLU A 468 41.78 -1.32 -12.90
C GLU A 468 40.34 -1.34 -13.43
N LEU A 469 39.47 -2.17 -12.85
CA LEU A 469 38.04 -2.21 -13.19
C LEU A 469 37.34 -0.89 -12.89
N LEU A 470 37.55 -0.31 -11.70
CA LEU A 470 36.97 0.98 -11.34
C LEU A 470 37.46 2.11 -12.25
N ALA A 471 38.76 2.10 -12.61
CA ALA A 471 39.32 3.05 -13.55
C ALA A 471 38.69 2.92 -14.95
N ARG A 472 38.46 1.69 -15.43
CA ARG A 472 37.74 1.43 -16.69
C ARG A 472 36.29 1.94 -16.65
N TRP A 473 35.64 1.87 -15.50
CA TRP A 473 34.27 2.38 -15.31
C TRP A 473 34.20 3.88 -15.02
N ASN A 474 35.34 4.58 -15.06
CA ASN A 474 35.46 5.99 -14.71
C ASN A 474 34.89 6.31 -13.32
N MET A 475 35.03 5.37 -12.38
CA MET A 475 34.63 5.53 -10.99
C MET A 475 35.79 6.12 -10.20
N HIS A 476 35.59 7.30 -9.61
CA HIS A 476 36.59 7.94 -8.74
C HIS A 476 36.60 7.25 -7.38
N PHE A 477 37.54 6.33 -7.18
CA PHE A 477 37.72 5.60 -5.92
C PHE A 477 39.11 5.86 -5.35
N PHE A 478 39.18 6.56 -4.22
CA PHE A 478 40.43 6.93 -3.56
C PHE A 478 40.27 6.72 -2.06
N ASN A 479 41.32 6.23 -1.38
CA ASN A 479 41.32 6.00 0.08
C ASN A 479 40.08 5.21 0.57
N ASN A 480 39.70 4.16 -0.15
CA ASN A 480 38.52 3.33 0.15
C ASN A 480 37.16 4.06 0.10
N THR A 481 37.09 5.21 -0.59
CA THR A 481 35.91 6.07 -0.67
C THR A 481 35.52 6.30 -2.12
N PHE A 482 34.22 6.22 -2.45
CA PHE A 482 33.69 6.65 -3.74
C PHE A 482 33.44 8.15 -3.75
N HIS A 483 34.04 8.86 -4.70
CA HIS A 483 33.90 10.30 -4.87
C HIS A 483 32.92 10.63 -6.00
N PHE A 484 31.85 11.36 -5.68
CA PHE A 484 30.89 11.87 -6.65
C PHE A 484 30.93 13.39 -6.66
N TYR A 485 31.12 13.98 -7.84
CA TYR A 485 31.17 15.42 -8.03
C TYR A 485 29.88 15.90 -8.67
N PHE A 486 29.07 16.65 -7.92
CA PHE A 486 27.84 17.23 -8.45
C PHE A 486 28.16 18.43 -9.33
N PRO A 487 27.59 18.55 -10.53
CA PRO A 487 27.54 19.83 -11.24
C PRO A 487 26.67 20.82 -10.45
N SER A 488 26.58 22.04 -10.98
CA SER A 488 25.64 23.04 -10.47
C SER A 488 24.21 22.49 -10.50
N LEU A 489 23.43 22.72 -9.45
CA LEU A 489 22.07 22.23 -9.28
C LEU A 489 21.20 23.30 -8.63
N LYS A 490 19.87 23.18 -8.79
CA LYS A 490 18.93 24.04 -8.06
C LYS A 490 18.76 23.56 -6.63
N THR A 491 18.47 22.27 -6.46
CA THR A 491 18.34 21.65 -5.14
C THR A 491 18.97 20.27 -5.10
N LEU A 492 19.53 19.89 -3.95
CA LEU A 492 20.12 18.57 -3.71
C LEU A 492 19.47 17.94 -2.47
N THR A 493 18.97 16.72 -2.60
CA THR A 493 18.43 15.95 -1.48
C THR A 493 19.18 14.63 -1.32
N LEU A 494 19.82 14.40 -0.17
CA LEU A 494 20.54 13.17 0.16
C LEU A 494 19.99 12.56 1.44
N HIS A 495 19.50 11.33 1.40
CA HIS A 495 18.95 10.66 2.60
C HIS A 495 19.37 9.19 2.64
N GLU A 496 19.48 8.65 3.85
CA GLU A 496 19.76 7.23 4.05
C GLU A 496 18.48 6.41 3.86
N LEU A 497 18.60 5.27 3.18
CA LEU A 497 17.51 4.31 2.99
C LEU A 497 17.49 3.39 4.21
N ALA A 498 16.42 3.42 5.00
CA ALA A 498 16.22 2.45 6.07
C ALA A 498 16.08 1.03 5.50
N ASP A 499 16.80 0.06 6.08
CA ASP A 499 16.70 -1.36 5.70
C ASP A 499 15.25 -1.84 5.88
N SER A 500 14.59 -2.15 4.76
CA SER A 500 13.29 -2.82 4.65
C SER A 500 12.18 -2.33 5.60
N SER A 501 11.36 -1.36 5.17
CA SER A 501 9.88 -1.34 5.35
C SER A 501 9.21 0.04 5.27
N SER A 502 9.94 1.15 5.14
CA SER A 502 9.31 2.47 4.96
C SER A 502 9.94 3.23 3.81
N GLU A 503 9.26 3.24 2.66
CA GLU A 503 9.41 4.35 1.73
C GLU A 503 8.85 5.59 2.42
N ILE A 504 9.70 6.36 3.09
CA ILE A 504 9.32 7.69 3.55
C ILE A 504 9.15 8.53 2.28
N ILE A 505 7.90 8.79 1.93
CA ILE A 505 7.48 9.64 0.81
C ILE A 505 7.92 11.08 1.13
N PHE A 506 9.11 11.46 0.64
CA PHE A 506 9.51 12.87 0.57
C PHE A 506 8.94 13.50 -0.72
N ASP A 507 7.66 13.85 -0.67
CA ASP A 507 7.00 14.79 -1.58
C ASP A 507 6.39 15.92 -0.75
N MET A 508 7.25 16.80 -0.21
CA MET A 508 6.77 18.09 0.27
C MET A 508 6.51 18.97 -0.96
N THR A 509 5.23 19.31 -1.11
CA THR A 509 4.57 20.00 -2.24
C THR A 509 4.25 19.16 -3.47
N GLU A 510 3.45 18.11 -3.33
CA GLU A 510 2.47 17.72 -4.36
C GLU A 510 1.28 17.01 -3.67
N LYS A 511 0.11 17.65 -3.62
CA LYS A 511 -1.12 17.00 -3.19
C LYS A 511 -1.58 16.04 -4.29
N PHE A 512 -1.06 14.82 -4.28
CA PHE A 512 -1.70 13.67 -4.92
C PHE A 512 -1.50 12.43 -4.03
N PRO A 513 -2.56 11.68 -3.70
CA PRO A 513 -2.40 10.44 -2.94
C PRO A 513 -1.75 9.40 -3.87
N SER A 514 -0.49 9.06 -3.61
CA SER A 514 0.23 7.94 -4.22
C SER A 514 0.24 6.77 -3.25
N CYS A 515 -0.44 5.68 -3.59
CA CYS A 515 -0.19 4.39 -2.96
C CYS A 515 0.94 3.69 -3.72
N ASP A 516 2.18 3.91 -3.29
CA ASP A 516 3.25 2.93 -3.52
C ASP A 516 3.17 1.92 -2.35
N VAL A 517 2.49 0.79 -2.59
CA VAL A 517 2.49 -0.35 -1.66
C VAL A 517 3.58 -1.32 -2.12
N PRO A 518 4.64 -1.57 -1.33
CA PRO A 518 5.50 -2.72 -1.58
C PRO A 518 4.74 -3.99 -1.21
N ASN A 519 4.66 -4.94 -2.15
CA ASN A 519 4.28 -6.32 -1.86
C ASN A 519 5.30 -6.94 -0.88
N GLN A 520 5.08 -6.78 0.42
CA GLN A 520 5.84 -7.51 1.43
C GLN A 520 5.27 -8.93 1.53
N TYR A 521 6.01 -9.86 0.91
CA TYR A 521 6.02 -11.23 1.38
C TYR A 521 6.44 -11.24 2.84
N THR A 522 5.64 -11.94 3.65
CA THR A 522 5.78 -12.15 5.10
C THR A 522 7.21 -12.40 5.57
N ASP A 523 7.71 -11.58 6.49
CA ASP A 523 8.79 -11.95 7.41
C ASP A 523 8.28 -11.90 8.86
N PRO A 524 8.42 -12.98 9.67
CA PRO A 524 7.61 -13.17 10.86
C PRO A 524 8.37 -12.80 12.14
N LEU A 525 8.70 -11.52 12.37
CA LEU A 525 9.33 -11.10 13.64
C LEU A 525 8.94 -9.66 14.01
N VAL A 526 7.69 -9.46 14.44
CA VAL A 526 7.36 -8.34 15.34
C VAL A 526 6.52 -8.90 16.49
N SER A 527 7.18 -9.01 17.63
CA SER A 527 6.60 -9.34 18.92
C SER A 527 5.91 -8.10 19.49
N ASP A 528 4.60 -7.99 19.28
CA ASP A 528 3.75 -7.06 20.01
C ASP A 528 2.59 -7.84 20.66
N PRO A 529 2.54 -7.97 22.00
CA PRO A 529 1.59 -8.84 22.69
C PRO A 529 0.14 -8.31 22.70
N TYR A 530 -0.13 -7.17 22.05
CA TYR A 530 -1.47 -6.58 21.93
C TYR A 530 -2.11 -6.74 20.55
N VAL A 531 -1.47 -7.44 19.60
CA VAL A 531 -2.11 -7.81 18.33
C VAL A 531 -3.08 -8.95 18.61
N THR A 532 -4.28 -8.56 19.04
CA THR A 532 -5.49 -9.37 18.96
C THR A 532 -5.56 -10.00 17.57
N ASN A 533 -5.93 -11.30 17.52
CA ASN A 533 -6.08 -12.09 16.30
C ASN A 533 -6.67 -11.24 15.15
N LEU A 534 -5.83 -10.78 14.22
CA LEU A 534 -6.30 -10.12 13.01
C LEU A 534 -7.16 -11.14 12.27
N ALA A 535 -8.47 -10.94 12.29
CA ALA A 535 -9.41 -11.79 11.58
C ALA A 535 -9.20 -11.59 10.07
N ILE A 536 -8.44 -12.50 9.47
CA ILE A 536 -8.17 -12.54 8.03
C ILE A 536 -9.48 -12.94 7.33
N SER A 537 -9.90 -12.22 6.28
CA SER A 537 -11.07 -12.66 5.51
C SER A 537 -10.78 -14.00 4.84
N PRO A 538 -11.77 -14.90 4.63
CA PRO A 538 -11.53 -16.16 3.92
C PRO A 538 -10.90 -15.98 2.52
N SER A 539 -11.14 -14.83 1.89
CA SER A 539 -10.56 -14.45 0.60
C SER A 539 -9.08 -14.07 0.73
N GLU A 540 -8.73 -13.29 1.75
CA GLU A 540 -7.35 -12.99 2.12
C GLU A 540 -6.58 -14.25 2.53
N PHE A 541 -7.20 -15.13 3.33
CA PHE A 541 -6.62 -16.40 3.74
C PHE A 541 -6.34 -17.33 2.55
N ARG A 542 -7.30 -17.45 1.61
CA ARG A 542 -7.09 -18.23 0.38
C ARG A 542 -5.95 -17.67 -0.47
N ARG A 543 -5.83 -16.35 -0.58
CA ARG A 543 -4.72 -15.71 -1.30
C ARG A 543 -3.39 -16.01 -0.64
N ASN A 544 -3.30 -15.86 0.68
CA ASN A 544 -2.09 -16.16 1.46
C ASN A 544 -1.73 -17.66 1.42
N SER A 545 -2.73 -18.54 1.30
CA SER A 545 -2.56 -19.99 1.17
C SER A 545 -2.15 -20.42 -0.24
N LEU A 546 -2.63 -19.74 -1.28
CA LEU A 546 -2.31 -20.02 -2.70
C LEU A 546 -0.99 -19.38 -3.16
N ALA A 547 -0.40 -18.49 -2.36
CA ALA A 547 0.90 -17.88 -2.62
C ALA A 547 2.11 -18.80 -2.31
N GLY A 548 1.88 -20.02 -1.78
CA GLY A 548 2.93 -21.00 -1.48
C GLY A 548 3.22 -21.94 -2.65
N ILE A 549 4.47 -21.94 -3.11
CA ILE A 549 4.98 -22.86 -4.15
C ILE A 549 5.03 -24.33 -3.66
N ASP A 550 4.88 -24.59 -2.35
CA ASP A 550 4.70 -25.94 -1.80
C ASP A 550 3.60 -26.02 -0.71
N SER A 551 3.09 -27.23 -0.47
CA SER A 551 2.03 -27.53 0.50
C SER A 551 2.44 -27.33 1.96
N VAL A 552 3.75 -27.24 2.24
CA VAL A 552 4.32 -27.07 3.58
C VAL A 552 4.33 -25.59 3.98
N THR A 553 4.58 -24.70 3.03
CA THR A 553 4.57 -23.23 3.15
C THR A 553 3.13 -22.72 3.23
N ALA A 554 2.23 -23.27 2.41
CA ALA A 554 0.79 -23.05 2.55
C ALA A 554 0.30 -23.49 3.94
N ARG A 555 0.77 -24.63 4.47
CA ARG A 555 0.48 -25.07 5.84
C ARG A 555 0.98 -24.07 6.88
N ARG A 556 2.23 -23.60 6.79
CA ARG A 556 2.82 -22.65 7.76
C ARG A 556 2.11 -21.29 7.80
N ASN A 557 1.67 -20.79 6.65
CA ASN A 557 0.92 -19.52 6.55
C ASN A 557 -0.57 -19.66 6.86
N SER A 558 -1.07 -20.89 6.98
CA SER A 558 -2.47 -21.22 7.31
C SER A 558 -2.71 -21.58 8.79
N VAL A 559 -1.65 -21.64 9.62
CA VAL A 559 -1.81 -21.94 11.06
C VAL A 559 -2.21 -20.67 11.81
N LEU A 560 -3.46 -20.62 12.27
CA LEU A 560 -3.88 -19.72 13.35
C LEU A 560 -3.01 -20.02 14.57
N LYS A 561 -2.08 -19.13 14.91
CA LYS A 561 -1.34 -19.21 16.17
C LYS A 561 -2.30 -18.87 17.31
N ILE A 562 -2.90 -19.90 17.90
CA ILE A 562 -3.61 -19.77 19.17
C ILE A 562 -2.56 -19.36 20.22
N GLY A 563 -2.70 -18.13 20.75
CA GLY A 563 -1.78 -17.57 21.73
C GLY A 563 -1.66 -18.46 22.97
N GLY A 564 -0.47 -19.03 23.17
CA GLY A 564 -0.07 -19.63 24.43
C GLY A 564 0.84 -18.67 25.18
N ASN A 565 0.43 -18.24 26.37
CA ASN A 565 1.20 -17.40 27.28
C ASN A 565 2.65 -17.90 27.47
N PRO A 566 3.66 -17.01 27.56
CA PRO A 566 5.04 -17.40 27.82
C PRO A 566 5.26 -17.48 29.33
N SER A 567 5.20 -18.70 29.87
CA SER A 567 5.81 -18.97 31.17
C SER A 567 6.64 -20.24 31.09
N SER A 568 7.96 -20.03 31.10
CA SER A 568 9.02 -20.91 31.60
C SER A 568 9.02 -22.39 31.18
N TYR A 569 10.11 -22.83 30.54
CA TYR A 569 11.15 -23.62 31.20
C TYR A 569 12.16 -24.15 30.18
N TYR A 570 13.43 -23.94 30.52
CA TYR A 570 14.59 -24.69 30.02
C TYR A 570 14.29 -26.18 29.82
N LEU A 571 14.63 -26.74 28.66
CA LEU A 571 15.00 -28.16 28.56
C LEU A 571 15.92 -28.42 27.36
N ARG A 572 17.22 -28.28 27.65
CA ARG A 572 18.26 -29.29 27.42
C ARG A 572 18.12 -30.15 26.14
N LYS A 573 18.99 -29.84 25.17
CA LYS A 573 19.51 -30.78 24.18
C LYS A 573 19.96 -32.08 24.85
N ARG A 574 19.45 -33.22 24.38
CA ARG A 574 20.03 -34.56 24.61
C ARG A 574 20.89 -34.96 23.41
N SER A 575 22.19 -34.87 23.64
CA SER A 575 23.29 -35.78 23.28
C SER A 575 23.08 -36.94 22.28
N SER A 576 24.00 -36.99 21.32
CA SER A 576 24.82 -38.16 20.91
C SER A 576 26.14 -37.53 20.42
N GLY A 577 27.31 -37.55 21.09
CA GLY A 577 28.14 -38.64 21.63
C GLY A 577 29.03 -39.22 20.50
N SER A 578 30.38 -39.27 20.50
CA SER A 578 31.41 -39.07 21.52
C SER A 578 32.86 -39.17 20.92
N TYR A 579 33.87 -38.60 21.63
CA TYR A 579 35.35 -38.86 21.61
C TYR A 579 36.19 -38.48 20.35
N SER A 580 37.44 -37.97 20.40
CA SER A 580 38.56 -38.18 21.35
C SER A 580 39.67 -37.09 21.31
N LEU A 581 40.28 -36.85 22.49
CA LEU A 581 41.67 -36.50 22.87
C LEU A 581 42.66 -35.79 21.90
N GLY A 582 43.13 -34.61 22.31
CA GLY A 582 44.48 -34.37 22.88
C GLY A 582 45.70 -34.20 21.95
N GLN A 583 46.29 -32.99 21.90
CA GLN A 583 47.70 -32.67 22.26
C GLN A 583 48.08 -31.23 21.87
N ARG A 584 49.17 -30.75 22.48
CA ARG A 584 49.62 -29.36 22.69
C ARG A 584 50.53 -28.82 21.54
N PRO A 585 51.08 -27.58 21.61
CA PRO A 585 51.21 -26.63 20.51
C PRO A 585 52.60 -26.61 19.84
N ASP A 586 52.73 -25.97 18.66
CA ASP A 586 53.69 -24.88 18.44
C ASP A 586 53.57 -24.22 17.04
N ILE A 587 53.40 -22.90 17.08
CA ILE A 587 54.03 -21.84 16.30
C ILE A 587 54.25 -22.06 14.78
N SER A 588 53.46 -21.38 13.96
CA SER A 588 53.99 -20.57 12.86
C SER A 588 52.96 -19.54 12.36
N LYS A 589 53.39 -18.27 12.44
CA LYS A 589 52.83 -17.04 11.88
C LYS A 589 51.86 -17.22 10.70
N SER A 590 50.59 -16.87 10.90
CA SER A 590 49.79 -16.20 9.89
C SER A 590 48.90 -15.16 10.57
N LEU A 591 48.80 -13.99 9.95
CA LEU A 591 47.98 -12.86 10.38
C LEU A 591 46.51 -13.28 10.48
N LEU A 592 46.05 -13.55 11.70
CA LEU A 592 44.64 -13.62 12.04
C LEU A 592 44.15 -12.17 12.26
N LEU A 593 43.63 -11.57 11.18
CA LEU A 593 42.59 -10.55 11.31
C LEU A 593 41.43 -11.21 12.02
N THR A 594 41.23 -10.78 13.26
CA THR A 594 40.22 -11.30 14.16
C THR A 594 38.87 -10.72 13.78
N ARG A 595 37.86 -11.57 13.92
CA ARG A 595 36.45 -11.49 13.54
C ARG A 595 35.65 -10.40 14.31
N SER A 596 36.30 -9.29 14.65
CA SER A 596 35.75 -8.15 15.39
C SER A 596 35.72 -6.84 14.59
N GLU A 597 36.04 -6.88 13.30
CA GLU A 597 36.04 -5.69 12.42
C GLU A 597 34.75 -5.49 11.60
N ASP A 598 33.85 -6.48 11.56
CA ASP A 598 32.62 -6.39 10.76
C ASP A 598 31.60 -5.36 11.31
N ALA A 599 31.72 -4.95 12.59
CA ALA A 599 30.88 -3.90 13.19
C ALA A 599 31.52 -2.50 13.19
N SER A 600 32.83 -2.38 12.92
CA SER A 600 33.54 -1.10 12.88
C SER A 600 33.68 -0.52 11.47
N LEU A 601 33.44 -1.31 10.42
CA LEU A 601 33.46 -0.84 9.03
C LEU A 601 32.22 0.00 8.65
N ALA A 602 31.13 -0.08 9.41
CA ALA A 602 29.97 0.81 9.24
C ALA A 602 30.26 2.29 9.56
N SER A 603 31.44 2.58 10.13
CA SER A 603 31.90 3.94 10.49
C SER A 603 33.00 4.50 9.58
N GLN A 604 33.35 3.80 8.49
CA GLN A 604 34.24 4.35 7.47
C GLN A 604 33.43 5.03 6.36
N ASN A 605 33.77 6.28 6.04
CA ASN A 605 33.15 7.08 4.99
C ASN A 605 33.30 6.38 3.63
N PHE A 606 32.37 5.50 3.27
CA PHE A 606 32.42 4.77 2.00
C PHE A 606 32.04 5.65 0.81
N PHE A 607 31.37 6.78 1.09
CA PHE A 607 30.97 7.79 0.12
C PHE A 607 31.50 9.17 0.49
N GLN A 608 31.91 9.91 -0.54
CA GLN A 608 32.18 11.33 -0.48
C GLN A 608 31.48 12.04 -1.64
N PHE A 609 30.55 12.92 -1.32
CA PHE A 609 29.84 13.77 -2.24
C PHE A 609 30.44 15.17 -2.18
N ALA A 610 31.02 15.62 -3.29
CA ALA A 610 31.63 16.93 -3.41
C ALA A 610 30.91 17.75 -4.48
N LEU A 611 31.07 19.07 -4.42
CA LEU A 611 30.59 19.99 -5.46
C LEU A 611 31.70 20.17 -6.50
N GLY A 612 31.36 19.94 -7.77
CA GLY A 612 32.31 20.02 -8.88
C GLY A 612 32.68 21.46 -9.28
N ASP A 613 31.81 22.43 -9.01
CA ASP A 613 32.08 23.85 -9.20
C ASP A 613 32.08 24.58 -7.84
N PRO A 614 33.24 25.07 -7.36
CA PRO A 614 33.34 25.76 -6.08
C PRO A 614 32.59 27.10 -6.06
N ASP A 615 32.25 27.67 -7.21
CA ASP A 615 31.54 28.94 -7.33
C ASP A 615 30.02 28.76 -7.55
N ASN A 616 29.53 27.53 -7.72
CA ASN A 616 28.12 27.26 -8.02
C ASN A 616 27.56 26.09 -7.20
N VAL A 617 26.92 26.44 -6.08
CA VAL A 617 26.40 25.53 -5.06
C VAL A 617 24.88 25.46 -5.15
N PRO A 618 24.23 24.31 -4.83
CA PRO A 618 22.77 24.23 -4.78
C PRO A 618 22.16 25.29 -3.86
N GLU A 619 21.05 25.91 -4.30
CA GLU A 619 20.33 26.90 -3.49
C GLU A 619 19.83 26.29 -2.19
N THR A 620 19.29 25.06 -2.28
CA THR A 620 18.82 24.28 -1.14
C THR A 620 19.50 22.91 -1.11
N ILE A 621 20.11 22.57 0.02
CA ILE A 621 20.56 21.21 0.32
C ILE A 621 19.68 20.65 1.42
N THR A 622 19.14 19.46 1.18
CA THR A 622 18.30 18.75 2.13
C THR A 622 18.97 17.41 2.47
N THR A 623 19.28 17.14 3.73
CA THR A 623 20.03 15.93 4.08
C THR A 623 19.75 15.37 5.48
N THR A 624 20.23 14.18 5.80
CA THR A 624 20.27 13.65 7.17
C THR A 624 21.56 14.06 7.86
N LEU A 625 21.57 14.07 9.19
CA LEU A 625 22.76 14.44 9.96
C LEU A 625 23.95 13.52 9.64
N ASP A 626 23.71 12.21 9.57
CA ASP A 626 24.77 11.22 9.31
C ASP A 626 25.45 11.44 7.95
N ILE A 627 24.68 11.81 6.92
CA ILE A 627 25.21 12.12 5.58
C ILE A 627 25.96 13.45 5.59
N LEU A 628 25.46 14.45 6.30
CA LEU A 628 26.11 15.75 6.42
C LEU A 628 27.50 15.64 7.05
N GLU A 629 27.65 14.82 8.09
CA GLU A 629 28.90 14.65 8.83
C GLU A 629 29.92 13.78 8.09
N ASN A 630 29.45 12.70 7.48
CA ASN A 630 30.32 11.62 7.02
C ASN A 630 30.47 11.54 5.50
N CYS A 631 29.51 12.06 4.74
CA CYS A 631 29.48 11.87 3.29
C CYS A 631 29.55 13.17 2.49
N LEU A 632 29.06 14.30 3.00
CA LEU A 632 29.02 15.55 2.24
C LEU A 632 30.28 16.40 2.48
N ASP A 633 31.11 16.59 1.45
CA ASP A 633 32.30 17.46 1.51
C ASP A 633 32.03 18.82 0.86
N LEU A 634 31.95 19.85 1.71
CA LEU A 634 31.74 21.25 1.32
C LEU A 634 33.00 22.11 1.49
N ARG A 635 34.16 21.53 1.83
CA ARG A 635 35.36 22.28 2.25
C ARG A 635 36.01 23.13 1.15
N GLU A 636 35.76 22.79 -0.12
CA GLU A 636 36.34 23.46 -1.28
C GLU A 636 35.44 24.53 -1.92
N SER A 637 34.17 24.60 -1.48
CA SER A 637 33.21 25.57 -2.00
C SER A 637 33.46 26.97 -1.47
N LYS A 638 33.40 27.98 -2.35
CA LYS A 638 33.48 29.40 -2.02
C LYS A 638 32.11 30.07 -2.00
N ALA A 639 31.09 29.46 -2.58
CA ALA A 639 29.75 30.04 -2.65
C ALA A 639 28.89 29.74 -1.41
N GLN A 640 27.90 30.60 -1.20
CA GLN A 640 27.01 30.58 -0.04
C GLN A 640 25.74 29.75 -0.34
N ILE A 641 25.43 28.77 0.50
CA ILE A 641 24.13 28.07 0.47
C ILE A 641 23.04 29.01 0.99
N GLN A 642 21.92 29.11 0.27
CA GLN A 642 20.78 29.88 0.77
C GLN A 642 20.08 29.13 1.91
N ARG A 643 19.86 27.82 1.76
CA ARG A 643 19.13 27.03 2.74
C ARG A 643 19.68 25.60 2.90
N LEU A 644 19.96 25.21 4.14
CA LEU A 644 20.30 23.84 4.51
C LEU A 644 19.15 23.26 5.34
N GLU A 645 18.48 22.23 4.82
CA GLU A 645 17.44 21.49 5.51
C GLU A 645 18.02 20.18 6.06
N ILE A 646 17.93 19.95 7.37
CA ILE A 646 18.44 18.75 8.01
C ILE A 646 17.28 17.95 8.59
N PHE A 647 17.08 16.74 8.11
CA PHE A 647 16.15 15.78 8.68
C PHE A 647 16.85 14.96 9.75
N LEU A 648 16.32 15.00 10.97
CA LEU A 648 16.74 14.09 12.02
C LEU A 648 15.95 12.79 11.88
N THR A 649 16.64 11.68 11.62
CA THR A 649 16.02 10.35 11.53
C THR A 649 15.50 9.90 12.89
N ASN A 650 14.38 9.15 12.86
CA ASN A 650 13.52 8.74 13.98
C ASN A 650 14.19 8.79 15.37
N ILE A 651 13.83 9.80 16.17
CA ILE A 651 14.04 9.74 17.61
C ILE A 651 13.04 8.71 18.12
N ASN A 652 13.52 7.53 18.51
CA ASN A 652 12.65 6.49 19.04
C ASN A 652 12.18 6.91 20.44
N CYS A 653 11.06 7.62 20.50
CA CYS A 653 10.49 8.12 21.75
C CYS A 653 9.79 7.04 22.57
N LYS A 654 9.81 5.77 22.13
CA LYS A 654 9.27 4.66 22.93
C LYS A 654 10.09 4.53 24.21
N ASP A 655 9.43 4.68 25.35
CA ASP A 655 9.99 4.56 26.70
C ASP A 655 10.91 5.70 27.19
N LEU A 656 10.99 6.83 26.47
CA LEU A 656 11.75 8.01 26.91
C LEU A 656 10.86 9.03 27.63
N SER A 657 11.37 9.58 28.75
CA SER A 657 10.76 10.74 29.40
C SER A 657 10.90 12.01 28.55
N ILE A 658 9.99 12.97 28.71
CA ILE A 658 10.05 14.27 28.01
C ILE A 658 11.43 14.94 28.19
N ALA A 659 12.01 14.86 29.39
CA ALA A 659 13.33 15.43 29.67
C ALA A 659 14.46 14.77 28.85
N GLN A 660 14.39 13.46 28.62
CA GLN A 660 15.36 12.72 27.79
C GLN A 660 15.19 13.07 26.31
N ILE A 661 13.95 13.16 25.84
CA ILE A 661 13.64 13.58 24.46
C ILE A 661 14.19 15.00 24.21
N LEU A 662 13.95 15.94 25.13
CA LEU A 662 14.45 17.31 25.01
C LEU A 662 15.98 17.38 25.05
N ALA A 663 16.65 16.55 25.86
CA ALA A 663 18.10 16.47 25.92
C ALA A 663 18.70 15.92 24.62
N ASP A 664 18.15 14.83 24.07
CA ASP A 664 18.60 14.25 22.80
C ASP A 664 18.41 15.22 21.63
N ILE A 665 17.26 15.91 21.57
CA ILE A 665 17.01 16.95 20.55
C ILE A 665 18.03 18.09 20.70
N TYR A 666 18.28 18.52 21.93
CA TYR A 666 19.24 19.60 22.20
C TYR A 666 20.66 19.24 21.77
N GLU A 667 21.17 18.06 22.14
CA GLU A 667 22.50 17.61 21.75
C GLU A 667 22.62 17.54 20.22
N ARG A 668 21.63 16.95 19.53
CA ARG A 668 21.61 16.90 18.04
C ARG A 668 21.58 18.30 17.40
N VAL A 669 20.79 19.23 17.94
CA VAL A 669 20.75 20.61 17.47
C VAL A 669 22.09 21.31 17.70
N ILE A 670 22.74 21.06 18.83
CA ILE A 670 24.07 21.57 19.13
C ILE A 670 25.11 21.01 18.18
N ASP A 671 25.12 19.71 17.93
CA ASP A 671 26.05 19.04 17.02
C ASP A 671 25.93 19.63 15.62
N ILE A 672 24.69 19.81 15.14
CA ILE A 672 24.40 20.51 13.88
C ILE A 672 24.97 21.93 13.91
N LEU A 673 24.59 22.75 14.88
CA LEU A 673 24.99 24.17 14.90
C LEU A 673 26.50 24.37 15.12
N HIS A 674 27.17 23.43 15.78
CA HIS A 674 28.63 23.46 16.00
C HIS A 674 29.40 22.74 14.90
N HIS A 675 28.72 22.18 13.91
CA HIS A 675 29.35 21.51 12.79
C HIS A 675 30.34 22.48 12.10
N PRO A 676 31.58 22.05 11.78
CA PRO A 676 32.63 22.94 11.27
C PRO A 676 32.23 23.71 10.01
N ILE A 677 31.34 23.12 9.19
CA ILE A 677 30.80 23.69 7.96
C ILE A 677 29.88 24.89 8.22
N LEU A 678 29.29 24.98 9.41
CA LEU A 678 28.31 26.02 9.79
C LEU A 678 28.92 27.15 10.64
N LYS A 679 30.22 27.08 10.95
CA LYS A 679 30.93 28.09 11.77
C LYS A 679 31.49 29.23 10.92
N PRO A 680 31.44 30.50 11.39
CA PRO A 680 31.99 31.68 10.68
C PRO A 680 33.50 31.62 10.41
N SER A 681 34.25 30.76 11.11
CA SER A 681 35.68 30.54 10.90
C SER A 681 36.00 29.44 9.88
N GLY A 682 34.98 28.71 9.41
CA GLY A 682 35.06 27.75 8.31
C GLY A 682 34.86 28.45 6.97
N LYS A 683 35.44 27.90 5.89
CA LYS A 683 35.44 28.50 4.54
C LYS A 683 34.05 28.52 3.86
N PHE A 684 32.97 28.19 4.56
CA PHE A 684 31.65 27.92 3.99
C PHE A 684 30.55 28.68 4.73
N LEU A 685 29.61 29.28 4.00
CA LEU A 685 28.58 30.16 4.57
C LEU A 685 27.18 29.66 4.17
N CYS A 686 26.31 29.44 5.15
CA CYS A 686 24.91 29.06 4.96
C CYS A 686 24.02 30.15 5.55
N LYS A 687 23.02 30.67 4.82
CA LYS A 687 22.15 31.74 5.34
C LYS A 687 21.12 31.24 6.35
N GLU A 688 20.43 30.16 5.98
CA GLU A 688 19.32 29.61 6.77
C GLU A 688 19.51 28.10 6.97
N VAL A 689 19.38 27.64 8.21
CA VAL A 689 19.36 26.21 8.55
C VAL A 689 17.98 25.88 9.10
N ASP A 690 17.30 24.95 8.43
CA ASP A 690 16.02 24.40 8.86
C ASP A 690 16.22 22.96 9.34
N MET A 691 15.88 22.65 10.58
CA MET A 691 15.93 21.28 11.11
C MET A 691 14.52 20.73 11.21
N GLN A 692 14.32 19.51 10.72
CA GLN A 692 13.05 18.80 10.74
C GLN A 692 13.13 17.60 11.68
N LEU A 693 12.25 17.59 12.66
CA LEU A 693 12.17 16.57 13.70
C LEU A 693 10.85 15.80 13.56
N PRO A 694 10.87 14.57 13.02
CA PRO A 694 9.72 13.68 13.07
C PRO A 694 9.53 13.19 14.51
N LEU A 695 8.39 13.50 15.12
CA LEU A 695 8.03 13.03 16.46
C LEU A 695 7.08 11.84 16.33
N VAL A 696 7.53 10.64 16.71
CA VAL A 696 6.65 9.48 16.89
C VAL A 696 6.06 9.55 18.30
N THR A 697 4.82 10.02 18.41
CA THR A 697 4.15 10.21 19.72
C THR A 697 3.08 9.15 19.98
N ASN A 698 2.97 8.70 21.23
CA ASN A 698 1.69 8.19 21.75
C ASN A 698 0.66 9.34 21.81
N ASN A 699 -0.63 9.02 21.70
CA ASN A 699 -1.77 9.95 21.62
C ASN A 699 -1.91 10.95 22.81
N ASP A 700 -1.03 10.93 23.81
CA ASP A 700 -1.17 11.65 25.08
C ASP A 700 -0.24 12.88 25.26
N ILE A 701 0.63 13.21 24.28
CA ILE A 701 1.54 14.35 24.40
C ILE A 701 0.90 15.61 23.81
N ASN A 702 0.66 16.63 24.64
CA ASN A 702 0.26 17.96 24.17
C ASN A 702 1.45 18.66 23.48
N PHE A 703 1.39 18.75 22.15
CA PHE A 703 2.45 19.32 21.31
C PHE A 703 2.75 20.80 21.61
N GLU A 704 1.75 21.61 21.99
CA GLU A 704 1.99 23.01 22.34
C GLU A 704 2.86 23.15 23.59
N THR A 705 2.66 22.26 24.57
CA THR A 705 3.46 22.22 25.80
C THR A 705 4.88 21.78 25.50
N LEU A 706 5.05 20.69 24.73
CA LEU A 706 6.37 20.21 24.33
C LEU A 706 7.16 21.29 23.55
N LEU A 707 6.49 22.03 22.66
CA LEU A 707 7.12 23.10 21.89
C LEU A 707 7.59 24.23 22.78
N ARG A 708 6.76 24.65 23.74
CA ARG A 708 7.09 25.70 24.71
C ARG A 708 8.25 25.29 25.60
N ASP A 709 8.25 24.04 26.06
CA ASP A 709 9.31 23.49 26.90
C ASP A 709 10.62 23.36 26.13
N LEU A 710 10.58 22.89 24.87
CA LEU A 710 11.74 22.85 23.99
C LEU A 710 12.30 24.25 23.71
N GLN A 711 11.43 25.23 23.41
CA GLN A 711 11.86 26.60 23.16
C GLN A 711 12.51 27.21 24.40
N ASN A 712 11.91 27.05 25.58
CA ASN A 712 12.48 27.50 26.84
C ASN A 712 13.80 26.78 27.17
N PHE A 713 13.86 25.47 26.93
CA PHE A 713 15.05 24.65 27.15
C PHE A 713 16.21 25.12 26.26
N LEU A 714 15.97 25.32 24.96
CA LEU A 714 16.98 25.82 24.02
C LEU A 714 17.47 27.23 24.40
N ILE A 715 16.56 28.12 24.82
CA ILE A 715 16.92 29.48 25.29
C ILE A 715 17.77 29.43 26.56
N THR A 716 17.36 28.64 27.56
CA THR A 716 18.13 28.51 28.83
C THR A 716 19.52 27.91 28.63
N LYS A 717 19.70 27.16 27.54
CA LYS A 717 20.98 26.61 27.12
C LYS A 717 21.80 27.53 26.21
N GLY A 718 21.32 28.75 25.91
CA GLY A 718 22.08 29.80 25.22
C GLY A 718 21.90 29.87 23.71
N LEU A 719 20.95 29.14 23.11
CA LEU A 719 20.64 29.22 21.69
C LEU A 719 19.66 30.37 21.41
N VAL A 720 20.18 31.58 21.19
CA VAL A 720 19.38 32.82 21.01
C VAL A 720 19.01 33.11 19.54
N ASN A 721 19.62 32.41 18.57
CA ASN A 721 19.50 32.72 17.13
C ASN A 721 18.38 31.97 16.38
N ILE A 722 17.52 31.22 17.07
CA ILE A 722 16.40 30.49 16.46
C ILE A 722 15.24 31.46 16.21
N GLN A 723 14.89 31.69 14.93
CA GLN A 723 13.94 32.72 14.54
C GLN A 723 12.48 32.26 14.60
N SER A 724 12.21 30.98 14.35
CA SER A 724 10.83 30.47 14.37
C SER A 724 10.75 28.98 14.63
N PHE A 725 9.72 28.59 15.39
CA PHE A 725 9.25 27.22 15.55
C PHE A 725 7.95 27.08 14.77
N ARG A 726 7.84 26.06 13.91
CA ARG A 726 6.58 25.72 13.24
C ARG A 726 6.30 24.23 13.37
N VAL A 727 5.06 23.90 13.69
CA VAL A 727 4.57 22.53 13.67
C VAL A 727 3.84 22.33 12.34
N HIS A 728 4.24 21.32 11.59
CA HIS A 728 3.46 20.82 10.47
C HIS A 728 2.84 19.48 10.88
N GLU A 729 1.52 19.49 11.04
CA GLU A 729 0.74 18.27 11.18
C GLU A 729 0.46 17.71 9.79
N SER A 730 0.92 16.49 9.54
CA SER A 730 0.48 15.65 8.43
C SER A 730 -0.32 14.48 9.00
N TYR A 731 -1.23 13.89 8.23
CA TYR A 731 -2.23 12.90 8.66
C TYR A 731 -1.69 11.69 9.47
N CYS A 732 -0.38 11.45 9.49
CA CYS A 732 0.24 10.39 10.29
C CYS A 732 1.53 10.80 11.04
N ASN A 733 2.04 12.02 10.88
CA ASN A 733 3.31 12.47 11.48
C ASN A 733 3.28 13.97 11.82
N THR A 734 3.69 14.31 13.03
CA THR A 734 3.97 15.69 13.43
C THR A 734 5.44 16.00 13.21
N VAL A 735 5.72 16.99 12.37
CA VAL A 735 7.09 17.45 12.09
C VAL A 735 7.30 18.80 12.75
N LEU A 736 8.34 18.88 13.59
CA LEU A 736 8.77 20.13 14.20
C LEU A 736 9.88 20.76 13.35
N LEU A 737 9.63 21.98 12.84
CA LEU A 737 10.56 22.77 12.05
C LEU A 737 11.23 23.83 12.94
N LEU A 738 12.56 23.77 13.02
CA LEU A 738 13.40 24.76 13.68
C LEU A 738 14.15 25.57 12.62
N ARG A 739 13.91 26.88 12.55
CA ARG A 739 14.65 27.77 11.65
C ARG A 739 15.67 28.61 12.41
N SER A 740 16.94 28.52 12.02
CA SER A 740 18.03 29.35 12.52
C SER A 740 18.63 30.18 11.37
N ARG A 741 18.87 31.47 11.60
CA ARG A 741 19.76 32.26 10.73
C ARG A 741 21.17 32.18 11.30
N VAL A 742 22.11 31.75 10.48
CA VAL A 742 23.53 31.86 10.82
C VAL A 742 23.89 33.33 10.57
N CYS A 743 23.88 34.14 11.63
CA CYS A 743 24.37 35.52 11.55
C CYS A 743 25.87 35.51 11.29
N GLU A 744 26.32 36.36 10.36
CA GLU A 744 27.74 36.65 10.10
C GLU A 744 28.49 37.13 11.34
#